data_AF-A0A2A8PR10-F1
#
_entry.id   AF-A0A2A8PR10-F1
#
_cell.length_a   1.000
_cell.length_b   1.000
_cell.length_c   1.000
_cell.angle_alpha   90.00
_cell.angle_beta   90.00
_cell.angle_gamma   90.00
#
_symmetry.space_group_name_H-M   'P 1'
#
loop_
_entity.id
_entity.type
_entity.pdbx_description
1 polymer ?
#
loop_
_entity_poly.entity_id
_entity_poly.type
_entity_poly.pdbx_seq_one_letter_code
_entity_poly.pdbx_strand_id
1 'polypeptide(L)'
;MKKNVTLVLLLLLMFQVISPGIIAFATNTVEVVQHKVTTKSTGNICLREHEGELSFKWPAPKQKKVDFVIVQDASGSFKKTMPDVKKALSNIVNNLNPETDRVMVTSYQDYKGYKDSYGGLLGNYGPGIKTTLQARLTNNFTSVKNGINTITPDSGTPTASGLRFALAEYEKAKGQNDPDRETVFLLVTDGVANVRKDGYIYKLTNQITDEGKGYKSSEYGQDYVGALKEVTTEAQNIKNAGYKLVTAFWEDKSILAASDQYYDKYDTKVGPYARQELKKMATKPEWFVLANDIEEFTKNLIETVTKVTKKEKDKLILNINNDLLVTGVQGSGPNGVNTKPIIQGNQIIWDLDGQPEGTYKVTYKVKEKTPQSKEFNVADGYFIFFDQKVDIQTVKALPNENAVKCTTAVTKKVSDSDQKLVDEALLNSLHEEFVYDVNYNFGFDVESKQEIVIQDDLEDILEVLDTKLVNEKGEVVNIAPVIDKDKSIVTYKLPKQNGSYAYLAGGQYRVIIKAKIKIGTNIDTIKNYLDKGGVPNTAKLIIDNNPVISNKVIVKPPIEEPKLRKTVSDDDEKNVEKATLSNVKEKFVWNVKYEFGSSPSGYDSIVLQDDVEDILDILDVKVINKKGEVVNIKPKIDATKKQVMIEVPKQEGSYVYLTGEVYTMQITSKIADGVNQSELARYIVKGGIPNTAELVLNNKSVKSNEVYVVPPKEKPKVTKTVSTQNEKEVEKGTLQERNEEFTWNVAYQFGNDTANLEKVTLQDDLEDILDILDVKLLNEKGEVVKVTPNIDKQTKKVTIELEKKDGSYAYLAGLKYTMHIKSKITEGTPVEVLAKYIANGGVPNIAELVFDNTPISSNKVVVIPPSIGKIEIEKVDAADENIKLQHAEFQVFNQEGKEVGKLITDENGKASLEKLPFGKYTIKEVKAPNGYMLLRDPIEVEITAATPMQVLKVENQKSAWEIPNTGGMGTSMFYLFGAFVMILVVFLFFRKRNSNC
;
A
#
# COMPACT_ATOMS: atom_id res chain seq x y z
N MET A 1 -40.23 -42.89 -11.94
CA MET A 1 -41.12 -44.07 -12.08
C MET A 1 -40.25 -45.32 -12.21
N LYS A 2 -40.55 -46.41 -11.49
CA LYS A 2 -39.88 -47.72 -11.64
C LYS A 2 -40.68 -48.59 -12.63
N LYS A 3 -40.01 -49.35 -13.51
CA LYS A 3 -40.23 -50.79 -13.79
C LYS A 3 -39.51 -51.26 -15.07
N ASN A 4 -39.35 -52.58 -15.18
CA ASN A 4 -39.00 -53.37 -16.38
C ASN A 4 -37.52 -53.39 -16.84
N VAL A 5 -36.67 -54.10 -16.10
CA VAL A 5 -35.89 -55.24 -16.67
C VAL A 5 -35.78 -56.33 -15.59
N THR A 6 -36.64 -57.35 -15.64
CA THR A 6 -36.54 -58.55 -14.76
C THR A 6 -37.17 -59.75 -15.46
N LEU A 7 -36.66 -60.12 -16.64
CA LEU A 7 -37.17 -61.25 -17.42
C LEU A 7 -36.12 -61.87 -18.37
N VAL A 8 -34.91 -62.15 -17.88
CA VAL A 8 -33.88 -62.93 -18.63
C VAL A 8 -33.17 -63.97 -17.75
N LEU A 9 -33.13 -63.80 -16.43
CA LEU A 9 -32.29 -64.59 -15.52
C LEU A 9 -32.89 -65.92 -15.02
N LEU A 10 -33.92 -66.48 -15.69
CA LEU A 10 -34.63 -67.68 -15.21
C LEU A 10 -34.90 -68.77 -16.27
N LEU A 11 -34.20 -68.74 -17.42
CA LEU A 11 -34.41 -69.70 -18.51
C LEU A 11 -33.13 -70.38 -19.04
N LEU A 12 -32.09 -70.46 -18.21
CA LEU A 12 -30.80 -71.12 -18.52
C LEU A 12 -30.36 -72.13 -17.43
N LEU A 13 -31.29 -72.55 -16.59
CA LEU A 13 -31.20 -73.73 -15.72
C LEU A 13 -32.21 -74.76 -16.25
N MET A 14 -31.80 -76.03 -16.31
CA MET A 14 -32.53 -77.18 -16.90
C MET A 14 -32.42 -77.32 -18.44
N PHE A 15 -31.26 -77.77 -18.94
CA PHE A 15 -31.21 -78.92 -19.85
C PHE A 15 -29.82 -79.56 -19.85
N GLN A 16 -29.77 -80.88 -20.09
CA GLN A 16 -28.59 -81.75 -20.25
C GLN A 16 -27.81 -82.19 -19.00
N VAL A 17 -28.36 -83.21 -18.36
CA VAL A 17 -27.65 -84.49 -18.13
C VAL A 17 -28.10 -85.44 -19.28
N ILE A 18 -27.38 -86.46 -19.77
CA ILE A 18 -26.18 -87.16 -19.28
C ILE A 18 -25.27 -87.49 -20.49
N SER A 19 -23.94 -87.37 -20.35
CA SER A 19 -22.94 -88.04 -21.20
C SER A 19 -21.82 -88.63 -20.35
N PRO A 20 -21.68 -89.97 -20.21
CA PRO A 20 -20.63 -90.58 -19.41
C PRO A 20 -19.34 -90.67 -20.22
N GLY A 21 -18.30 -89.94 -19.82
CA GLY A 21 -17.03 -89.97 -20.56
C GLY A 21 -16.00 -88.89 -20.25
N ILE A 22 -16.11 -88.15 -19.13
CA ILE A 22 -15.00 -87.33 -18.65
C ILE A 22 -14.18 -88.17 -17.69
N ILE A 23 -13.07 -88.73 -18.19
CA ILE A 23 -11.97 -89.14 -17.33
C ILE A 23 -11.51 -87.87 -16.61
N ALA A 24 -11.71 -87.81 -15.30
CA ALA A 24 -11.16 -86.75 -14.48
C ALA A 24 -9.63 -86.91 -14.43
N PHE A 25 -8.94 -86.30 -15.38
CA PHE A 25 -7.50 -86.10 -15.29
C PHE A 25 -7.26 -85.21 -14.07
N ALA A 26 -6.65 -85.77 -13.02
CA ALA A 26 -6.18 -84.99 -11.89
C ALA A 26 -5.21 -83.92 -12.42
N THR A 27 -5.57 -82.65 -12.26
CA THR A 27 -4.72 -81.53 -12.68
C THR A 27 -3.55 -81.42 -11.70
N ASN A 28 -2.43 -82.05 -12.05
CA ASN A 28 -1.15 -81.90 -11.33
C ASN A 28 -0.60 -80.48 -11.55
N THR A 29 -1.17 -79.51 -10.83
CA THR A 29 -0.81 -78.09 -10.82
C THR A 29 -0.39 -77.65 -9.42
N VAL A 30 0.30 -76.52 -9.32
CA VAL A 30 0.69 -75.93 -8.02
C VAL A 30 -0.56 -75.48 -7.25
N GLU A 31 -0.66 -75.88 -5.98
CA GLU A 31 -1.79 -75.54 -5.11
C GLU A 31 -1.31 -74.60 -3.98
N VAL A 32 -1.83 -73.37 -3.93
CA VAL A 32 -1.52 -72.44 -2.83
C VAL A 32 -2.36 -72.83 -1.61
N VAL A 33 -1.68 -73.24 -0.54
CA VAL A 33 -2.32 -73.68 0.72
C VAL A 33 -2.64 -72.47 1.61
N GLN A 34 -1.74 -71.49 1.68
CA GLN A 34 -1.91 -70.30 2.52
C GLN A 34 -1.00 -69.17 2.06
N HIS A 35 -1.50 -67.93 1.99
CA HIS A 35 -0.67 -66.72 2.00
C HIS A 35 -1.21 -65.78 3.09
N LYS A 36 -0.38 -65.45 4.09
CA LYS A 36 -0.76 -64.56 5.22
C LYS A 36 0.35 -63.56 5.49
N VAL A 37 -0.01 -62.44 6.09
CA VAL A 37 0.92 -61.43 6.59
C VAL A 37 0.52 -61.01 8.00
N THR A 38 1.50 -60.82 8.88
CA THR A 38 1.33 -60.23 10.21
C THR A 38 2.10 -58.91 10.27
N THR A 39 1.62 -57.95 11.06
CA THR A 39 2.23 -56.60 11.18
C THR A 39 2.72 -56.38 12.60
N LYS A 40 3.90 -55.79 12.74
CA LYS A 40 4.60 -55.56 14.00
C LYS A 40 5.06 -54.10 14.09
N SER A 41 4.72 -53.43 15.18
CA SER A 41 5.19 -52.08 15.48
C SER A 41 6.70 -52.06 15.74
N THR A 42 7.39 -50.99 15.34
CA THR A 42 8.79 -50.74 15.67
C THR A 42 8.91 -49.63 16.73
N GLY A 43 10.13 -49.33 17.19
CA GLY A 43 10.38 -48.18 18.06
C GLY A 43 10.14 -46.83 17.36
N ASN A 44 10.11 -46.83 16.02
CA ASN A 44 9.67 -45.71 15.19
C ASN A 44 8.19 -45.93 14.86
N ILE A 45 7.27 -45.25 15.57
CA ILE A 45 5.82 -45.48 15.42
C ILE A 45 5.28 -45.20 14.01
N CYS A 46 6.06 -44.50 13.18
CA CYS A 46 5.72 -44.16 11.81
C CYS A 46 5.93 -45.31 10.82
N LEU A 47 6.85 -46.23 11.11
CA LEU A 47 7.24 -47.33 10.21
C LEU A 47 7.09 -48.69 10.91
N ARG A 48 6.39 -49.60 10.25
CA ARG A 48 6.13 -50.96 10.74
C ARG A 48 6.97 -51.99 9.99
N GLU A 49 7.08 -53.17 10.60
CA GLU A 49 7.57 -54.37 9.93
C GLU A 49 6.39 -55.30 9.66
N HIS A 50 6.45 -56.05 8.56
CA HIS A 50 5.51 -57.11 8.25
C HIS A 50 6.25 -58.43 8.05
N GLU A 51 5.71 -59.51 8.61
CA GLU A 51 6.21 -60.87 8.44
C GLU A 51 5.18 -61.65 7.63
N GLY A 52 5.55 -62.04 6.41
CA GLY A 52 4.72 -62.76 5.47
C GLY A 52 5.08 -64.24 5.39
N GLU A 53 4.06 -65.07 5.16
CA GLU A 53 4.15 -66.52 5.09
C GLU A 53 3.33 -67.04 3.91
N LEU A 54 4.01 -67.65 2.93
CA LEU A 54 3.43 -68.36 1.80
C LEU A 54 3.70 -69.86 1.97
N SER A 55 2.66 -70.68 1.90
CA SER A 55 2.71 -72.15 1.93
C SER A 55 1.99 -72.69 0.70
N PHE A 56 2.62 -73.64 -0.01
CA PHE A 56 2.08 -74.22 -1.24
C PHE A 56 2.46 -75.69 -1.39
N LYS A 57 1.62 -76.47 -2.06
CA LYS A 57 1.92 -77.84 -2.47
C LYS A 57 2.49 -77.82 -3.89
N TRP A 58 3.72 -78.28 -4.02
CA TRP A 58 4.43 -78.44 -5.28
C TRP A 58 4.16 -79.82 -5.87
N PRO A 59 3.76 -79.93 -7.16
CA PRO A 59 3.48 -81.22 -7.82
C PRO A 59 4.76 -81.98 -8.20
N ALA A 60 4.61 -83.25 -8.59
CA ALA A 60 5.72 -84.07 -9.05
C ALA A 60 6.37 -83.51 -10.36
N PRO A 61 7.71 -83.59 -10.50
CA PRO A 61 8.41 -83.14 -11.72
C PRO A 61 7.89 -83.78 -13.00
N LYS A 62 7.59 -82.95 -14.00
CA LYS A 62 7.23 -83.38 -15.36
C LYS A 62 8.38 -83.13 -16.34
N GLN A 63 8.60 -84.10 -17.25
CA GLN A 63 9.50 -83.97 -18.40
C GLN A 63 8.70 -83.68 -19.67
N LYS A 64 9.20 -82.73 -20.47
CA LYS A 64 8.64 -82.34 -21.76
C LYS A 64 9.19 -83.28 -22.83
N LYS A 65 8.32 -83.89 -23.65
CA LYS A 65 8.72 -84.74 -24.78
C LYS A 65 8.44 -84.00 -26.09
N VAL A 66 9.33 -84.11 -27.07
CA VAL A 66 9.21 -83.38 -28.35
C VAL A 66 9.28 -84.29 -29.56
N ASP A 67 8.36 -84.10 -30.50
CA ASP A 67 8.50 -84.56 -31.88
C ASP A 67 8.90 -83.38 -32.76
N PHE A 68 10.09 -83.46 -33.35
CA PHE A 68 10.66 -82.40 -34.19
C PHE A 68 10.64 -82.82 -35.67
N VAL A 69 9.93 -82.08 -36.50
CA VAL A 69 9.76 -82.38 -37.94
C VAL A 69 10.50 -81.35 -38.76
N ILE A 70 11.61 -81.74 -39.36
CA ILE A 70 12.40 -80.90 -40.26
C ILE A 70 11.82 -81.01 -41.68
N VAL A 71 11.45 -79.86 -42.23
CA VAL A 71 10.98 -79.68 -43.61
C VAL A 71 11.98 -78.76 -44.32
N GLN A 72 12.99 -79.38 -44.93
CA GLN A 72 14.12 -78.68 -45.53
C GLN A 72 13.92 -78.47 -47.04
N ASP A 73 13.96 -77.22 -47.45
CA ASP A 73 14.12 -76.83 -48.84
C ASP A 73 15.43 -77.37 -49.42
N ALA A 74 15.32 -78.16 -50.49
CA ALA A 74 16.46 -78.70 -51.22
C ALA A 74 16.53 -78.09 -52.64
N SER A 75 15.98 -76.90 -52.84
CA SER A 75 16.13 -76.17 -54.10
C SER A 75 17.57 -75.71 -54.36
N GLY A 76 17.85 -75.37 -55.63
CA GLY A 76 19.16 -74.93 -56.10
C GLY A 76 19.70 -73.65 -55.43
N SER A 77 18.84 -72.83 -54.82
CA SER A 77 19.26 -71.63 -54.07
C SER A 77 20.13 -71.96 -52.85
N PHE A 78 19.93 -73.14 -52.25
CA PHE A 78 20.73 -73.64 -51.12
C PHE A 78 22.06 -74.28 -51.55
N LYS A 79 22.40 -74.35 -52.84
CA LYS A 79 23.55 -75.15 -53.33
C LYS A 79 24.90 -74.77 -52.72
N LYS A 80 25.15 -73.50 -52.40
CA LYS A 80 26.36 -73.06 -51.67
C LYS A 80 26.25 -73.21 -50.15
N THR A 81 25.08 -72.98 -49.57
CA THR A 81 24.88 -72.80 -48.11
C THR A 81 24.33 -74.03 -47.40
N MET A 82 23.94 -75.07 -48.13
CA MET A 82 23.47 -76.35 -47.56
C MET A 82 24.45 -77.02 -46.58
N PRO A 83 25.80 -76.93 -46.71
CA PRO A 83 26.71 -77.44 -45.68
C PRO A 83 26.47 -76.83 -44.30
N ASP A 84 26.26 -75.51 -44.23
CA ASP A 84 26.00 -74.78 -42.99
C ASP A 84 24.61 -75.09 -42.43
N VAL A 85 23.60 -75.17 -43.29
CA VAL A 85 22.24 -75.57 -42.90
C VAL A 85 22.23 -77.00 -42.33
N LYS A 86 22.91 -77.97 -42.97
CA LYS A 86 23.07 -79.34 -42.45
C LYS A 86 23.73 -79.37 -41.07
N LYS A 87 24.77 -78.55 -40.87
CA LYS A 87 25.48 -78.40 -39.59
C LYS A 87 24.54 -77.82 -38.52
N ALA A 88 23.76 -76.80 -38.85
CA ALA A 88 22.79 -76.19 -37.93
C ALA A 88 21.67 -77.15 -37.52
N LEU A 89 21.07 -77.86 -38.48
CA LEU A 89 20.07 -78.90 -38.21
C LEU A 89 20.65 -80.03 -37.34
N SER A 90 21.88 -80.47 -37.62
CA SER A 90 22.57 -81.48 -36.80
C SER A 90 22.83 -81.00 -35.36
N ASN A 91 23.17 -79.72 -35.18
CA ASN A 91 23.34 -79.12 -33.86
C ASN A 91 22.02 -79.01 -33.08
N ILE A 92 20.91 -78.68 -33.76
CA ILE A 92 19.57 -78.71 -33.16
C ILE A 92 19.24 -80.12 -32.66
N VAL A 93 19.50 -81.15 -33.47
CA VAL A 93 19.26 -82.55 -33.07
C VAL A 93 20.11 -82.93 -31.85
N ASN A 94 21.35 -82.45 -31.74
CA ASN A 94 22.19 -82.67 -30.55
C ASN A 94 21.67 -81.96 -29.28
N ASN A 95 20.80 -80.94 -29.42
CA ASN A 95 20.22 -80.19 -28.29
C ASN A 95 18.90 -80.78 -27.75
N LEU A 96 18.34 -81.80 -28.43
CA LEU A 96 17.15 -82.54 -28.02
C LEU A 96 17.51 -83.69 -27.07
N ASN A 97 16.52 -84.25 -26.36
CA ASN A 97 16.72 -85.37 -25.45
C ASN A 97 16.52 -86.72 -26.19
N PRO A 98 17.55 -87.55 -26.40
CA PRO A 98 17.43 -88.81 -27.14
C PRO A 98 16.56 -89.88 -26.45
N GLU A 99 16.30 -89.73 -25.14
CA GLU A 99 15.42 -90.66 -24.40
C GLU A 99 13.93 -90.39 -24.64
N THR A 100 13.55 -89.13 -24.90
CA THR A 100 12.14 -88.71 -25.02
C THR A 100 11.75 -88.20 -26.39
N ASP A 101 12.69 -87.61 -27.12
CA ASP A 101 12.40 -86.80 -28.30
C ASP A 101 12.65 -87.58 -29.58
N ARG A 102 11.83 -87.30 -30.60
CA ARG A 102 11.90 -87.97 -31.91
C ARG A 102 12.08 -86.92 -32.99
N VAL A 103 12.87 -87.23 -34.01
CA VAL A 103 13.07 -86.34 -35.15
C VAL A 103 12.69 -87.04 -36.44
N MET A 104 11.98 -86.34 -37.31
CA MET A 104 11.73 -86.74 -38.70
C MET A 104 12.35 -85.72 -39.65
N VAL A 105 12.93 -86.18 -40.76
CA VAL A 105 13.61 -85.31 -41.73
C VAL A 105 13.00 -85.53 -43.11
N THR A 106 12.50 -84.45 -43.69
CA THR A 106 11.96 -84.42 -45.05
C THR A 106 12.63 -83.31 -45.84
N SER A 107 12.76 -83.52 -47.15
CA SER A 107 13.21 -82.48 -48.08
C SER A 107 12.40 -82.45 -49.35
N TYR A 108 12.39 -81.31 -50.03
CA TYR A 108 11.61 -81.10 -51.26
C TYR A 108 12.37 -80.26 -52.29
N GLN A 109 12.19 -80.56 -53.56
CA GLN A 109 12.84 -79.92 -54.71
C GLN A 109 12.04 -80.23 -56.01
N ASP A 110 12.48 -79.63 -57.12
CA ASP A 110 12.04 -79.89 -58.50
C ASP A 110 10.61 -79.45 -58.89
N TYR A 111 10.35 -79.43 -60.20
CA TYR A 111 9.09 -79.02 -60.84
C TYR A 111 8.87 -79.74 -62.19
N LYS A 112 7.64 -79.66 -62.74
CA LYS A 112 7.24 -80.24 -64.03
C LYS A 112 7.51 -79.29 -65.20
N GLY A 113 7.00 -78.05 -65.13
CA GLY A 113 7.20 -77.08 -66.19
C GLY A 113 6.37 -75.80 -66.11
N TYR A 114 6.24 -75.16 -67.28
CA TYR A 114 5.60 -73.90 -67.64
C TYR A 114 4.05 -73.93 -67.66
N LYS A 115 3.34 -73.05 -66.95
CA LYS A 115 1.93 -72.69 -67.20
C LYS A 115 1.70 -71.19 -67.26
N ASP A 116 0.70 -70.75 -68.01
CA ASP A 116 0.23 -69.36 -68.03
C ASP A 116 -0.74 -69.04 -66.87
N SER A 117 -1.18 -67.78 -66.80
CA SER A 117 -2.05 -67.26 -65.73
C SER A 117 -3.47 -67.83 -65.73
N TYR A 118 -3.89 -68.49 -66.82
CA TYR A 118 -5.17 -69.19 -66.96
C TYR A 118 -5.02 -70.72 -66.77
N GLY A 119 -3.79 -71.22 -66.59
CA GLY A 119 -3.46 -72.63 -66.41
C GLY A 119 -3.17 -73.40 -67.70
N GLY A 120 -3.08 -72.70 -68.85
CA GLY A 120 -2.63 -73.27 -70.13
C GLY A 120 -1.18 -73.73 -70.06
N LEU A 121 -0.85 -74.85 -70.70
CA LEU A 121 0.50 -75.43 -70.67
C LEU A 121 1.43 -74.66 -71.61
N LEU A 122 2.48 -74.05 -71.05
CA LEU A 122 3.55 -73.40 -71.81
C LEU A 122 4.70 -74.38 -72.15
N GLY A 123 4.88 -75.43 -71.35
CA GLY A 123 5.73 -76.58 -71.69
C GLY A 123 6.14 -77.40 -70.48
N ASN A 124 6.73 -78.58 -70.71
CA ASN A 124 7.01 -79.58 -69.67
C ASN A 124 8.49 -80.03 -69.78
N TYR A 125 9.34 -79.54 -68.88
CA TYR A 125 10.81 -79.57 -69.04
C TYR A 125 11.57 -80.09 -67.81
N GLY A 126 10.91 -80.23 -66.66
CA GLY A 126 11.52 -80.67 -65.41
C GLY A 126 11.08 -82.09 -64.99
N PRO A 127 11.79 -82.71 -64.03
CA PRO A 127 11.55 -84.10 -63.62
C PRO A 127 10.27 -84.30 -62.77
N GLY A 128 9.59 -83.22 -62.40
CA GLY A 128 8.42 -83.22 -61.51
C GLY A 128 8.79 -82.99 -60.03
N ILE A 129 7.80 -82.65 -59.21
CA ILE A 129 8.01 -82.43 -57.76
C ILE A 129 8.62 -83.70 -57.14
N LYS A 130 9.72 -83.53 -56.42
CA LYS A 130 10.40 -84.58 -55.67
C LYS A 130 10.39 -84.25 -54.17
N THR A 131 9.57 -84.96 -53.41
CA THR A 131 9.54 -84.94 -51.94
C THR A 131 10.16 -86.21 -51.40
N THR A 132 11.14 -86.09 -50.51
CA THR A 132 11.94 -87.21 -49.99
C THR A 132 11.85 -87.31 -48.48
N LEU A 133 11.55 -88.50 -47.95
CA LEU A 133 11.68 -88.81 -46.53
C LEU A 133 13.12 -89.23 -46.26
N GLN A 134 13.93 -88.30 -45.75
CA GLN A 134 15.36 -88.47 -45.51
C GLN A 134 15.63 -89.29 -44.24
N ALA A 135 14.80 -89.12 -43.21
CA ALA A 135 14.77 -89.97 -42.02
C ALA A 135 13.35 -90.08 -41.48
N ARG A 136 12.91 -91.32 -41.18
CA ARG A 136 11.65 -91.59 -40.46
C ARG A 136 11.70 -91.01 -39.05
N LEU A 137 10.54 -90.71 -38.47
CA LEU A 137 10.40 -90.26 -37.08
C LEU A 137 11.09 -91.26 -36.12
N THR A 138 12.21 -90.86 -35.50
CA THR A 138 13.00 -91.73 -34.63
C THR A 138 13.76 -90.93 -33.58
N ASN A 139 14.05 -91.53 -32.43
CA ASN A 139 14.98 -91.00 -31.43
C ASN A 139 16.44 -91.42 -31.70
N ASN A 140 16.71 -92.26 -32.73
CA ASN A 140 18.08 -92.55 -33.17
C ASN A 140 18.67 -91.33 -33.92
N PHE A 141 19.23 -90.39 -33.16
CA PHE A 141 19.78 -89.14 -33.68
C PHE A 141 20.96 -89.34 -34.65
N THR A 142 21.65 -90.48 -34.62
CA THR A 142 22.66 -90.84 -35.63
C THR A 142 22.01 -91.08 -36.99
N SER A 143 20.91 -91.83 -37.03
CA SER A 143 20.11 -92.04 -38.26
C SER A 143 19.54 -90.73 -38.80
N VAL A 144 19.05 -89.86 -37.90
CA VAL A 144 18.54 -88.51 -38.25
C VAL A 144 19.63 -87.65 -38.90
N LYS A 145 20.82 -87.57 -38.29
CA LYS A 145 21.95 -86.81 -38.85
C LYS A 145 22.45 -87.37 -40.18
N ASN A 146 22.40 -88.69 -40.37
CA ASN A 146 22.69 -89.29 -41.67
C ASN A 146 21.67 -88.86 -42.74
N GLY A 147 20.37 -88.82 -42.41
CA GLY A 147 19.32 -88.30 -43.31
C GLY A 147 19.47 -86.80 -43.62
N ILE A 148 19.89 -85.97 -42.65
CA ILE A 148 20.23 -84.57 -42.91
C ILE A 148 21.38 -84.48 -43.92
N ASN A 149 22.40 -85.33 -43.78
CA ASN A 149 23.57 -85.33 -44.65
C ASN A 149 23.28 -85.80 -46.09
N THR A 150 22.24 -86.60 -46.33
CA THR A 150 21.84 -87.04 -47.69
C THR A 150 21.05 -85.99 -48.49
N ILE A 151 20.70 -84.84 -47.90
CA ILE A 151 20.00 -83.76 -48.63
C ILE A 151 20.93 -83.14 -49.68
N THR A 152 20.58 -83.24 -50.96
CA THR A 152 21.34 -82.68 -52.09
C THR A 152 20.55 -81.58 -52.78
N PRO A 153 21.02 -80.32 -52.81
CA PRO A 153 20.29 -79.22 -53.45
C PRO A 153 20.20 -79.37 -54.97
N ASP A 154 19.01 -79.19 -55.54
CA ASP A 154 18.74 -79.23 -56.97
C ASP A 154 17.51 -78.38 -57.37
N SER A 155 17.53 -77.81 -58.56
CA SER A 155 16.41 -77.13 -59.26
C SER A 155 15.38 -76.36 -58.39
N GLY A 156 14.09 -76.41 -58.75
CA GLY A 156 13.04 -75.53 -58.23
C GLY A 156 12.50 -75.84 -56.83
N THR A 157 11.66 -74.94 -56.33
CA THR A 157 11.21 -74.88 -54.92
C THR A 157 9.70 -75.15 -54.78
N PRO A 158 9.25 -76.38 -54.45
CA PRO A 158 7.82 -76.72 -54.25
C PRO A 158 7.36 -76.75 -52.77
N THR A 159 7.57 -75.66 -52.02
CA THR A 159 7.36 -75.58 -50.55
C THR A 159 5.99 -76.05 -50.05
N ALA A 160 4.89 -75.73 -50.74
CA ALA A 160 3.56 -76.17 -50.33
C ALA A 160 3.42 -77.71 -50.39
N SER A 161 4.00 -78.36 -51.40
CA SER A 161 4.04 -79.82 -51.48
C SER A 161 4.99 -80.42 -50.44
N GLY A 162 6.09 -79.74 -50.11
CA GLY A 162 7.00 -80.12 -49.02
C GLY A 162 6.31 -80.18 -47.66
N LEU A 163 5.63 -79.09 -47.26
CA LEU A 163 4.84 -79.04 -46.01
C LEU A 163 3.75 -80.13 -45.96
N ARG A 164 2.98 -80.27 -47.05
CA ARG A 164 1.90 -81.27 -47.15
C ARG A 164 2.45 -82.70 -47.03
N PHE A 165 3.60 -82.98 -47.65
CA PHE A 165 4.27 -84.28 -47.55
C PHE A 165 4.79 -84.53 -46.12
N ALA A 166 5.46 -83.56 -45.52
CA ALA A 166 5.97 -83.67 -44.16
C ALA A 166 4.87 -83.91 -43.12
N LEU A 167 3.75 -83.19 -43.23
CA LEU A 167 2.59 -83.43 -42.37
C LEU A 167 2.03 -84.84 -42.60
N ALA A 168 1.85 -85.28 -43.84
CA ALA A 168 1.33 -86.61 -44.15
C ALA A 168 2.23 -87.77 -43.68
N GLU A 169 3.56 -87.64 -43.78
CA GLU A 169 4.50 -88.65 -43.25
C GLU A 169 4.56 -88.62 -41.72
N TYR A 170 4.45 -87.45 -41.09
CA TYR A 170 4.40 -87.35 -39.64
C TYR A 170 3.13 -87.99 -39.07
N GLU A 171 1.97 -87.70 -39.65
CA GLU A 171 0.67 -88.28 -39.25
C GLU A 171 0.67 -89.82 -39.32
N LYS A 172 1.34 -90.41 -40.33
CA LYS A 172 1.52 -91.87 -40.42
C LYS A 172 2.45 -92.44 -39.34
N ALA A 173 3.38 -91.64 -38.81
CA ALA A 173 4.47 -92.12 -37.96
C ALA A 173 4.32 -91.79 -36.47
N LYS A 174 3.53 -90.77 -36.10
CA LYS A 174 3.47 -90.22 -34.73
C LYS A 174 2.98 -91.22 -33.66
N GLY A 175 2.08 -92.12 -34.01
CA GLY A 175 1.47 -93.09 -33.08
C GLY A 175 0.24 -92.54 -32.34
N GLN A 176 -0.04 -93.06 -31.14
CA GLN A 176 -1.13 -92.57 -30.29
C GLN A 176 -0.83 -91.17 -29.72
N ASN A 177 -1.87 -90.38 -29.43
CA ASN A 177 -1.73 -89.06 -28.84
C ASN A 177 -1.23 -89.15 -27.39
N ASP A 178 -0.01 -88.66 -27.14
CA ASP A 178 0.61 -88.51 -25.81
C ASP A 178 0.45 -87.05 -25.35
N PRO A 179 -0.31 -86.75 -24.28
CA PRO A 179 -0.65 -85.38 -23.90
C PRO A 179 0.53 -84.57 -23.36
N ASP A 180 1.62 -85.22 -22.94
CA ASP A 180 2.87 -84.56 -22.51
C ASP A 180 3.89 -84.46 -23.66
N ARG A 181 3.49 -84.78 -24.91
CA ARG A 181 4.33 -84.72 -26.12
C ARG A 181 3.91 -83.58 -27.05
N GLU A 182 4.78 -82.59 -27.19
CA GLU A 182 4.59 -81.49 -28.15
C GLU A 182 5.16 -81.85 -29.53
N THR A 183 4.54 -81.34 -30.59
CA THR A 183 5.08 -81.43 -31.96
C THR A 183 5.53 -80.07 -32.46
N VAL A 184 6.73 -79.99 -33.01
CA VAL A 184 7.35 -78.79 -33.55
C VAL A 184 7.81 -79.06 -34.99
N PHE A 185 7.17 -78.44 -35.96
CA PHE A 185 7.62 -78.38 -37.34
C PHE A 185 8.61 -77.22 -37.51
N LEU A 186 9.72 -77.48 -38.19
CA LEU A 186 10.62 -76.47 -38.71
C LEU A 186 10.54 -76.47 -40.25
N LEU A 187 10.04 -75.38 -40.81
CA LEU A 187 10.19 -75.10 -42.23
C LEU A 187 11.44 -74.23 -42.44
N VAL A 188 12.45 -74.76 -43.15
CA VAL A 188 13.56 -73.96 -43.70
C VAL A 188 13.30 -73.80 -45.19
N THR A 189 13.24 -72.57 -45.69
CA THR A 189 12.98 -72.26 -47.11
C THR A 189 13.52 -70.90 -47.51
N ASP A 190 13.79 -70.68 -48.80
CA ASP A 190 14.00 -69.34 -49.35
C ASP A 190 12.68 -68.58 -49.56
N GLY A 191 11.54 -69.24 -49.31
CA GLY A 191 10.20 -68.67 -49.44
C GLY A 191 9.79 -68.34 -50.87
N VAL A 192 10.64 -68.57 -51.88
CA VAL A 192 10.39 -68.20 -53.27
C VAL A 192 10.14 -69.46 -54.08
N ALA A 193 8.97 -69.99 -53.77
CA ALA A 193 8.48 -71.29 -54.18
C ALA A 193 7.52 -71.18 -55.35
N ASN A 194 7.99 -70.81 -56.53
CA ASN A 194 7.10 -70.52 -57.67
C ASN A 194 6.39 -71.77 -58.27
N VAL A 195 6.59 -72.96 -57.69
CA VAL A 195 5.93 -74.21 -58.09
C VAL A 195 4.65 -74.42 -57.29
N ARG A 196 3.50 -74.47 -57.96
CA ARG A 196 2.19 -74.79 -57.33
C ARG A 196 2.07 -76.28 -56.99
N LYS A 197 1.10 -76.66 -56.16
CA LYS A 197 0.85 -78.07 -55.74
C LYS A 197 0.56 -79.06 -56.88
N ASP A 198 0.22 -78.59 -58.08
CA ASP A 198 0.05 -79.44 -59.27
C ASP A 198 1.39 -79.81 -59.94
N GLY A 199 2.48 -79.15 -59.55
CA GLY A 199 3.84 -79.33 -60.03
C GLY A 199 4.30 -78.35 -61.09
N TYR A 200 3.48 -77.37 -61.47
CA TYR A 200 3.84 -76.39 -62.49
C TYR A 200 4.21 -75.03 -61.88
N ILE A 201 5.13 -74.35 -62.55
CA ILE A 201 5.41 -72.94 -62.32
C ILE A 201 4.39 -72.12 -63.09
N TYR A 202 3.74 -71.18 -62.42
CA TYR A 202 2.75 -70.30 -63.06
C TYR A 202 3.39 -68.97 -63.45
N LYS A 203 3.16 -68.56 -64.70
CA LYS A 203 3.58 -67.31 -65.31
C LYS A 203 2.41 -66.32 -65.33
N LEU A 204 2.69 -65.06 -65.08
CA LEU A 204 1.75 -63.94 -65.25
C LEU A 204 1.60 -63.51 -66.72
N THR A 205 2.42 -64.09 -67.60
CA THR A 205 2.45 -63.91 -69.06
C THR A 205 2.20 -65.25 -69.76
N ASN A 206 1.95 -65.22 -71.06
CA ASN A 206 1.83 -66.43 -71.90
C ASN A 206 3.18 -66.90 -72.47
N GLN A 207 4.30 -66.58 -71.80
CA GLN A 207 5.66 -66.91 -72.23
C GLN A 207 6.47 -67.49 -71.07
N ILE A 208 7.36 -68.44 -71.35
CA ILE A 208 8.24 -69.04 -70.33
C ILE A 208 9.29 -68.03 -69.86
N THR A 209 9.78 -67.22 -70.79
CA THR A 209 10.82 -66.21 -70.55
C THR A 209 10.22 -64.84 -70.82
N ASP A 210 10.32 -63.92 -69.87
CA ASP A 210 9.82 -62.56 -70.00
C ASP A 210 10.93 -61.63 -70.50
N GLU A 211 10.58 -60.67 -71.38
CA GLU A 211 11.49 -59.66 -71.90
C GLU A 211 11.22 -58.28 -71.29
N GLY A 212 12.24 -57.61 -70.75
CA GLY A 212 12.10 -56.28 -70.15
C GLY A 212 13.45 -55.66 -69.77
N LYS A 213 13.56 -54.32 -69.89
CA LYS A 213 14.78 -53.54 -69.62
C LYS A 213 16.08 -54.06 -70.32
N GLY A 214 15.96 -54.79 -71.43
CA GLY A 214 17.11 -55.31 -72.20
C GLY A 214 17.57 -56.73 -71.84
N TYR A 215 16.91 -57.42 -70.90
CA TYR A 215 17.26 -58.77 -70.46
C TYR A 215 16.09 -59.75 -70.60
N LYS A 216 16.38 -61.05 -70.48
CA LYS A 216 15.42 -62.17 -70.58
C LYS A 216 15.51 -63.02 -69.31
N SER A 217 14.40 -63.29 -68.61
CA SER A 217 14.39 -64.13 -67.39
C SER A 217 13.19 -65.07 -67.34
N SER A 218 13.35 -66.30 -66.85
CA SER A 218 12.21 -67.20 -66.55
C SER A 218 11.53 -66.88 -65.22
N GLU A 219 12.17 -66.11 -64.35
CA GLU A 219 11.80 -65.79 -62.97
C GLU A 219 10.99 -64.49 -62.87
N TYR A 220 11.25 -63.53 -63.77
CA TYR A 220 10.65 -62.20 -63.67
C TYR A 220 9.11 -62.21 -63.69
N GLY A 221 8.47 -63.04 -64.50
CA GLY A 221 7.01 -63.16 -64.60
C GLY A 221 6.36 -64.24 -63.73
N GLN A 222 7.02 -64.83 -62.73
CA GLN A 222 6.42 -65.93 -61.95
C GLN A 222 5.35 -65.45 -60.94
N ASP A 223 4.29 -66.24 -60.72
CA ASP A 223 3.23 -66.01 -59.71
C ASP A 223 3.63 -66.54 -58.33
N TYR A 224 4.60 -65.84 -57.72
CA TYR A 224 5.06 -66.11 -56.36
C TYR A 224 3.97 -65.89 -55.30
N VAL A 225 3.03 -64.95 -55.54
CA VAL A 225 1.96 -64.60 -54.60
C VAL A 225 0.99 -65.76 -54.43
N GLY A 226 0.50 -66.31 -55.54
CA GLY A 226 -0.41 -67.44 -55.51
C GLY A 226 0.24 -68.72 -54.99
N ALA A 227 1.54 -68.92 -55.23
CA ALA A 227 2.26 -70.06 -54.70
C ALA A 227 2.47 -69.97 -53.18
N LEU A 228 2.85 -68.80 -52.66
CA LEU A 228 2.94 -68.55 -51.22
C LEU A 228 1.58 -68.70 -50.52
N LYS A 229 0.46 -68.35 -51.16
CA LYS A 229 -0.89 -68.60 -50.61
C LYS A 229 -1.16 -70.09 -50.37
N GLU A 230 -0.65 -70.97 -51.21
CA GLU A 230 -0.70 -72.42 -50.97
C GLU A 230 0.19 -72.84 -49.79
N VAL A 231 1.38 -72.24 -49.65
CA VAL A 231 2.26 -72.46 -48.47
C VAL A 231 1.55 -72.03 -47.19
N THR A 232 0.90 -70.86 -47.16
CA THR A 232 0.11 -70.36 -46.02
C THR A 232 -1.00 -71.34 -45.64
N THR A 233 -1.64 -71.97 -46.64
CA THR A 233 -2.71 -72.96 -46.40
C THR A 233 -2.17 -74.21 -45.70
N GLU A 234 -1.05 -74.78 -46.16
CA GLU A 234 -0.47 -75.97 -45.52
C GLU A 234 0.17 -75.66 -44.16
N ALA A 235 0.76 -74.48 -43.99
CA ALA A 235 1.23 -73.99 -42.70
C ALA A 235 0.08 -73.84 -41.68
N GLN A 236 -1.11 -73.42 -42.13
CA GLN A 236 -2.30 -73.38 -41.28
C GLN A 236 -2.83 -74.78 -40.95
N ASN A 237 -2.74 -75.75 -41.87
CA ASN A 237 -3.11 -77.14 -41.61
C ASN A 237 -2.26 -77.74 -40.46
N ILE A 238 -0.95 -77.46 -40.43
CA ILE A 238 -0.05 -77.86 -39.32
C ILE A 238 -0.50 -77.25 -37.98
N LYS A 239 -0.81 -75.94 -37.96
CA LYS A 239 -1.27 -75.26 -36.74
C LYS A 239 -2.65 -75.75 -36.28
N ASN A 240 -3.57 -76.02 -37.21
CA ASN A 240 -4.90 -76.57 -36.92
C ASN A 240 -4.85 -77.99 -36.33
N ALA A 241 -3.80 -78.77 -36.65
CA ALA A 241 -3.53 -80.06 -36.01
C ALA A 241 -2.97 -79.95 -34.58
N GLY A 242 -2.81 -78.73 -34.04
CA GLY A 242 -2.28 -78.46 -32.71
C GLY A 242 -0.75 -78.34 -32.65
N TYR A 243 -0.07 -78.33 -33.78
CA TYR A 243 1.40 -78.35 -33.83
C TYR A 243 2.00 -76.95 -33.87
N LYS A 244 3.19 -76.83 -33.27
CA LYS A 244 4.00 -75.61 -33.33
C LYS A 244 4.72 -75.57 -34.68
N LEU A 245 4.76 -74.40 -35.31
CA LEU A 245 5.49 -74.16 -36.55
C LEU A 245 6.52 -73.04 -36.33
N VAL A 246 7.79 -73.39 -36.55
CA VAL A 246 8.93 -72.48 -36.71
C VAL A 246 9.14 -72.31 -38.21
N THR A 247 9.26 -71.08 -38.69
CA THR A 247 9.58 -70.79 -40.09
C THR A 247 10.93 -70.08 -40.15
N ALA A 248 11.79 -70.49 -41.07
CA ALA A 248 13.14 -69.99 -41.22
C ALA A 248 13.40 -69.61 -42.68
N PHE A 249 13.69 -68.34 -42.91
CA PHE A 249 13.92 -67.77 -44.23
C PHE A 249 15.43 -67.58 -44.47
N TRP A 250 15.94 -68.15 -45.55
CA TRP A 250 17.34 -67.99 -45.98
C TRP A 250 17.46 -67.72 -47.48
N GLU A 251 18.20 -66.68 -47.87
CA GLU A 251 18.45 -66.32 -49.28
C GLU A 251 19.97 -66.07 -49.49
N ASP A 252 20.61 -66.77 -50.45
CA ASP A 252 21.98 -66.41 -50.86
C ASP A 252 21.92 -65.25 -51.87
N LYS A 253 21.92 -64.02 -51.34
CA LYS A 253 21.93 -62.79 -52.14
C LYS A 253 23.11 -62.72 -53.12
N SER A 254 24.24 -63.37 -52.86
CA SER A 254 25.41 -63.33 -53.76
C SER A 254 25.15 -64.05 -55.08
N ILE A 255 24.39 -65.14 -55.04
CA ILE A 255 23.97 -65.89 -56.23
C ILE A 255 22.91 -65.10 -56.99
N LEU A 256 21.94 -64.55 -56.27
CA LEU A 256 20.79 -63.86 -56.86
C LEU A 256 21.21 -62.52 -57.50
N ALA A 257 22.08 -61.75 -56.85
CA ALA A 257 22.60 -60.47 -57.36
C ALA A 257 23.51 -60.62 -58.58
N ALA A 258 24.19 -61.77 -58.72
CA ALA A 258 24.98 -62.10 -59.92
C ALA A 258 24.11 -62.44 -61.15
N SER A 259 22.79 -62.57 -60.97
CA SER A 259 21.79 -62.87 -62.01
C SER A 259 20.86 -61.65 -62.22
N ASP A 260 21.46 -60.54 -62.61
CA ASP A 260 20.88 -59.19 -62.78
C ASP A 260 19.46 -59.12 -63.39
N GLN A 261 19.15 -60.08 -64.27
CA GLN A 261 17.87 -60.27 -64.96
C GLN A 261 16.62 -60.41 -64.05
N TYR A 262 16.79 -60.85 -62.79
CA TYR A 262 15.66 -61.04 -61.84
C TYR A 262 15.82 -60.28 -60.52
N TYR A 263 17.04 -59.96 -60.11
CA TYR A 263 17.35 -59.51 -58.75
C TYR A 263 16.59 -58.24 -58.30
N ASP A 264 16.42 -57.24 -59.18
CA ASP A 264 15.66 -56.01 -58.93
C ASP A 264 14.24 -56.33 -58.40
N LYS A 265 13.49 -57.18 -59.12
CA LYS A 265 12.14 -57.59 -58.69
C LYS A 265 12.18 -58.46 -57.44
N TYR A 266 13.20 -59.31 -57.30
CA TYR A 266 13.32 -60.20 -56.15
C TYR A 266 13.52 -59.41 -54.85
N ASP A 267 14.53 -58.55 -54.77
CA ASP A 267 14.89 -57.80 -53.56
C ASP A 267 13.82 -56.75 -53.21
N THR A 268 13.19 -56.11 -54.21
CA THR A 268 12.16 -55.07 -53.97
C THR A 268 10.75 -55.60 -53.73
N LYS A 269 10.39 -56.80 -54.20
CA LYS A 269 9.00 -57.30 -54.15
C LYS A 269 8.84 -58.74 -53.65
N VAL A 270 9.65 -59.68 -54.14
CA VAL A 270 9.43 -61.11 -53.87
C VAL A 270 9.94 -61.50 -52.48
N GLY A 271 11.21 -61.23 -52.17
CA GLY A 271 11.81 -61.49 -50.86
C GLY A 271 11.07 -60.81 -49.70
N PRO A 272 10.75 -59.50 -49.76
CA PRO A 272 9.97 -58.82 -48.73
C PRO A 272 8.59 -59.46 -48.48
N TYR A 273 7.89 -59.86 -49.54
CA TYR A 273 6.59 -60.52 -49.44
C TYR A 273 6.71 -61.93 -48.84
N ALA A 274 7.67 -62.72 -49.29
CA ALA A 274 7.96 -64.06 -48.76
C ALA A 274 8.30 -64.02 -47.25
N ARG A 275 9.18 -63.11 -46.82
CA ARG A 275 9.51 -62.88 -45.40
C ARG A 275 8.27 -62.49 -44.59
N GLN A 276 7.42 -61.60 -45.13
CA GLN A 276 6.20 -61.17 -44.43
C GLN A 276 5.21 -62.32 -44.23
N GLU A 277 4.98 -63.14 -45.26
CA GLU A 277 4.05 -64.27 -45.16
C GLU A 277 4.60 -65.40 -44.27
N LEU A 278 5.89 -65.77 -44.40
CA LEU A 278 6.51 -66.77 -43.53
C LEU A 278 6.50 -66.36 -42.04
N LYS A 279 6.63 -65.06 -41.74
CA LYS A 279 6.50 -64.56 -40.36
C LYS A 279 5.08 -64.72 -39.78
N LYS A 280 4.03 -64.64 -40.63
CA LYS A 280 2.63 -64.91 -40.23
C LYS A 280 2.34 -66.42 -40.11
N MET A 281 3.08 -67.25 -40.84
CA MET A 281 2.92 -68.70 -40.81
C MET A 281 3.39 -69.31 -39.48
N ALA A 282 4.48 -68.80 -38.89
CA ALA A 282 4.96 -69.23 -37.58
C ALA A 282 3.86 -69.20 -36.50
N THR A 283 3.91 -70.12 -35.53
CA THR A 283 2.92 -70.19 -34.44
C THR A 283 3.02 -69.00 -33.49
N LYS A 284 4.22 -68.42 -33.33
CA LYS A 284 4.41 -67.11 -32.70
C LYS A 284 5.34 -66.25 -33.56
N PRO A 285 5.17 -64.91 -33.63
CA PRO A 285 6.00 -64.04 -34.46
C PRO A 285 7.50 -64.06 -34.14
N GLU A 286 7.87 -64.39 -32.90
CA GLU A 286 9.25 -64.58 -32.44
C GLU A 286 9.83 -65.97 -32.76
N TRP A 287 9.06 -66.85 -33.42
CA TRP A 287 9.52 -68.13 -33.96
C TRP A 287 9.75 -68.08 -35.49
N PHE A 288 9.83 -66.87 -36.05
CA PHE A 288 10.30 -66.63 -37.41
C PHE A 288 11.80 -66.30 -37.37
N VAL A 289 12.60 -67.15 -38.00
CA VAL A 289 14.05 -67.00 -38.13
C VAL A 289 14.38 -66.25 -39.40
N LEU A 290 15.08 -65.13 -39.24
CA LEU A 290 15.66 -64.31 -40.30
C LEU A 290 17.05 -63.86 -39.87
N ALA A 291 17.93 -63.62 -40.84
CA ALA A 291 19.29 -63.13 -40.65
C ALA A 291 19.78 -62.46 -41.95
N ASN A 292 20.91 -61.76 -41.85
CA ASN A 292 21.55 -61.06 -42.96
C ASN A 292 22.65 -61.90 -43.63
N ASP A 293 23.23 -62.85 -42.89
CA ASP A 293 24.25 -63.79 -43.36
C ASP A 293 24.02 -65.22 -42.82
N ILE A 294 24.78 -66.19 -43.33
CA ILE A 294 24.57 -67.62 -43.06
C ILE A 294 25.01 -68.03 -41.63
N GLU A 295 25.96 -67.32 -41.03
CA GLU A 295 26.41 -67.59 -39.66
C GLU A 295 25.36 -67.09 -38.66
N GLU A 296 24.87 -65.86 -38.84
CA GLU A 296 23.74 -65.32 -38.11
C GLU A 296 22.48 -66.19 -38.31
N PHE A 297 22.19 -66.65 -39.54
CA PHE A 297 21.04 -67.51 -39.82
C PHE A 297 21.09 -68.82 -39.04
N THR A 298 22.22 -69.53 -39.14
CA THR A 298 22.39 -70.84 -38.49
C THR A 298 22.40 -70.72 -36.97
N LYS A 299 22.97 -69.64 -36.41
CA LYS A 299 22.88 -69.32 -34.98
C LYS A 299 21.44 -69.05 -34.53
N ASN A 300 20.75 -68.11 -35.18
CA ASN A 300 19.37 -67.72 -34.84
C ASN A 300 18.41 -68.91 -34.97
N LEU A 301 18.66 -69.80 -35.95
CA LEU A 301 17.93 -71.06 -36.13
C LEU A 301 18.13 -72.02 -34.96
N ILE A 302 19.38 -72.25 -34.52
CA ILE A 302 19.68 -73.11 -33.37
C ILE A 302 19.04 -72.53 -32.10
N GLU A 303 19.22 -71.24 -31.83
CA GLU A 303 18.70 -70.58 -30.62
C GLU A 303 17.16 -70.60 -30.56
N THR A 304 16.50 -70.24 -31.66
CA THR A 304 15.03 -70.19 -31.74
C THR A 304 14.43 -71.58 -31.54
N VAL A 305 14.92 -72.59 -32.26
CA VAL A 305 14.40 -73.95 -32.13
C VAL A 305 14.69 -74.52 -30.75
N THR A 306 15.91 -74.34 -30.22
CA THR A 306 16.28 -74.79 -28.86
C THR A 306 15.38 -74.17 -27.78
N LYS A 307 14.95 -72.90 -27.95
CA LYS A 307 14.00 -72.23 -27.06
C LYS A 307 12.57 -72.77 -27.17
N VAL A 308 12.15 -73.19 -28.37
CA VAL A 308 10.80 -73.74 -28.61
C VAL A 308 10.67 -75.17 -28.09
N THR A 309 11.73 -75.98 -28.21
CA THR A 309 11.71 -77.40 -27.83
C THR A 309 11.99 -77.64 -26.35
N LYS A 310 12.77 -76.79 -25.67
CA LYS A 310 13.02 -76.91 -24.22
C LYS A 310 11.84 -76.44 -23.36
N LYS A 311 11.80 -76.91 -22.12
CA LYS A 311 10.88 -76.51 -21.04
C LYS A 311 11.43 -75.23 -20.36
N GLU A 312 10.58 -74.30 -19.96
CA GLU A 312 10.96 -73.22 -19.05
C GLU A 312 11.22 -73.80 -17.64
N LYS A 313 12.21 -73.23 -16.93
CA LYS A 313 12.47 -73.60 -15.54
C LYS A 313 11.27 -73.30 -14.66
N ASP A 314 10.84 -74.29 -13.88
CA ASP A 314 9.83 -74.06 -12.87
C ASP A 314 10.37 -73.15 -11.75
N LYS A 315 9.56 -72.20 -11.26
CA LYS A 315 10.00 -71.21 -10.26
C LYS A 315 8.82 -70.53 -9.57
N LEU A 316 9.08 -69.97 -8.40
CA LEU A 316 8.24 -68.99 -7.72
C LEU A 316 8.80 -67.59 -7.94
N ILE A 317 7.93 -66.62 -8.22
CA ILE A 317 8.22 -65.18 -8.18
C ILE A 317 7.16 -64.53 -7.28
N LEU A 318 7.60 -63.95 -6.16
CA LEU A 318 6.77 -63.16 -5.26
C LEU A 318 7.19 -61.69 -5.35
N ASN A 319 6.30 -60.82 -5.79
CA ASN A 319 6.52 -59.38 -5.87
C ASN A 319 6.16 -58.76 -4.52
N ILE A 320 7.09 -58.02 -3.92
CA ILE A 320 6.88 -57.19 -2.74
C ILE A 320 6.57 -55.76 -3.21
N ASN A 321 5.69 -55.06 -2.51
CA ASN A 321 5.37 -53.66 -2.81
C ASN A 321 6.63 -52.77 -2.75
N ASN A 322 6.74 -51.83 -3.69
CA ASN A 322 7.86 -50.90 -3.79
C ASN A 322 8.07 -50.01 -2.56
N ASP A 323 7.02 -49.71 -1.80
CA ASP A 323 7.07 -48.96 -0.54
C ASP A 323 7.66 -49.77 0.63
N LEU A 324 7.96 -51.05 0.40
CA LEU A 324 8.54 -51.96 1.40
C LEU A 324 9.98 -52.33 1.03
N LEU A 325 10.83 -52.48 2.04
CA LEU A 325 12.19 -53.01 1.93
C LEU A 325 12.21 -54.46 2.42
N VAL A 326 12.67 -55.40 1.60
CA VAL A 326 12.86 -56.80 2.04
C VAL A 326 14.07 -56.88 2.98
N THR A 327 13.82 -57.25 4.24
CA THR A 327 14.84 -57.35 5.30
C THR A 327 15.25 -58.80 5.60
N GLY A 328 14.50 -59.79 5.10
CA GLY A 328 14.90 -61.19 5.17
C GLY A 328 13.97 -62.12 4.40
N VAL A 329 14.48 -63.27 3.97
CA VAL A 329 13.70 -64.35 3.36
C VAL A 329 14.28 -65.72 3.73
N GLN A 330 13.41 -66.70 3.94
CA GLN A 330 13.76 -68.10 4.19
C GLN A 330 12.78 -69.03 3.48
N GLY A 331 13.27 -70.13 2.91
CA GLY A 331 12.47 -71.16 2.25
C GLY A 331 12.73 -72.54 2.83
N SER A 332 11.69 -73.37 2.97
CA SER A 332 11.78 -74.78 3.39
C SER A 332 10.85 -75.67 2.59
N GLY A 333 11.12 -76.99 2.62
CA GLY A 333 10.44 -78.02 1.85
C GLY A 333 10.58 -79.39 2.52
N PRO A 334 9.89 -80.43 2.01
CA PRO A 334 9.60 -81.66 2.75
C PRO A 334 10.81 -82.52 3.08
N ASN A 335 11.90 -82.43 2.30
CA ASN A 335 13.13 -83.24 2.47
C ASN A 335 14.40 -82.36 2.43
N GLY A 336 14.29 -81.10 2.87
CA GLY A 336 15.27 -80.06 2.53
C GLY A 336 15.02 -79.47 1.15
N VAL A 337 15.84 -78.51 0.73
CA VAL A 337 15.66 -77.73 -0.51
C VAL A 337 16.98 -77.57 -1.25
N ASN A 338 17.02 -77.96 -2.53
CA ASN A 338 18.23 -77.89 -3.35
C ASN A 338 18.62 -76.45 -3.76
N THR A 339 17.67 -75.53 -3.64
CA THR A 339 17.78 -74.11 -4.00
C THR A 339 17.17 -73.29 -2.86
N LYS A 340 17.53 -72.01 -2.74
CA LYS A 340 16.95 -71.10 -1.74
C LYS A 340 16.29 -69.91 -2.44
N PRO A 341 15.24 -69.30 -1.85
CA PRO A 341 14.72 -68.03 -2.34
C PRO A 341 15.79 -66.94 -2.24
N ILE A 342 15.91 -66.12 -3.28
CA ILE A 342 16.82 -64.98 -3.37
C ILE A 342 16.03 -63.68 -3.49
N ILE A 343 16.60 -62.58 -2.99
CA ILE A 343 16.03 -61.24 -3.12
C ILE A 343 16.65 -60.59 -4.36
N GLN A 344 15.82 -60.16 -5.31
CA GLN A 344 16.23 -59.42 -6.50
C GLN A 344 15.39 -58.15 -6.62
N GLY A 345 15.92 -57.03 -6.12
CA GLY A 345 15.15 -55.79 -5.96
C GLY A 345 14.01 -56.00 -4.96
N ASN A 346 12.77 -55.70 -5.35
CA ASN A 346 11.58 -55.97 -4.55
C ASN A 346 10.92 -57.33 -4.92
N GLN A 347 11.61 -58.22 -5.64
CA GLN A 347 11.12 -59.58 -5.89
C GLN A 347 11.85 -60.61 -5.03
N ILE A 348 11.11 -61.61 -4.56
CA ILE A 348 11.65 -62.85 -4.01
C ILE A 348 11.47 -63.91 -5.10
N ILE A 349 12.58 -64.47 -5.58
CA ILE A 349 12.59 -65.46 -6.66
C ILE A 349 13.14 -66.78 -6.10
N TRP A 350 12.49 -67.90 -6.41
CA TRP A 350 12.94 -69.22 -6.02
C TRP A 350 12.89 -70.16 -7.22
N ASP A 351 14.05 -70.66 -7.67
CA ASP A 351 14.14 -71.72 -8.68
C ASP A 351 13.62 -73.03 -8.08
N LEU A 352 12.59 -73.63 -8.69
CA LEU A 352 11.92 -74.84 -8.20
C LEU A 352 12.01 -76.01 -9.21
N ASP A 353 12.81 -75.85 -10.27
CA ASP A 353 12.95 -76.88 -11.31
C ASP A 353 13.59 -78.16 -10.73
N GLY A 354 12.93 -79.30 -10.97
CA GLY A 354 13.36 -80.61 -10.44
C GLY A 354 13.16 -80.82 -8.94
N GLN A 355 12.53 -79.90 -8.20
CA GLN A 355 12.20 -80.10 -6.78
C GLN A 355 11.15 -81.23 -6.59
N PRO A 356 11.25 -82.07 -5.55
CA PRO A 356 10.32 -83.18 -5.32
C PRO A 356 8.91 -82.70 -4.94
N GLU A 357 7.90 -83.56 -5.16
CA GLU A 357 6.52 -83.30 -4.73
C GLU A 357 6.44 -83.07 -3.21
N GLY A 358 5.62 -82.12 -2.77
CA GLY A 358 5.25 -81.94 -1.37
C GLY A 358 5.02 -80.48 -0.98
N THR A 359 4.98 -80.21 0.32
CA THR A 359 4.63 -78.86 0.84
C THR A 359 5.88 -78.01 1.08
N TYR A 360 5.90 -76.84 0.45
CA TYR A 360 6.96 -75.83 0.57
C TYR A 360 6.44 -74.59 1.28
N LYS A 361 7.34 -73.89 1.96
CA LYS A 361 7.04 -72.70 2.74
C LYS A 361 8.09 -71.62 2.48
N VAL A 362 7.63 -70.41 2.19
CA VAL A 362 8.45 -69.19 2.18
C VAL A 362 8.00 -68.29 3.32
N THR A 363 8.96 -67.82 4.12
CA THR A 363 8.74 -66.73 5.07
C THR A 363 9.60 -65.54 4.68
N TYR A 364 9.05 -64.34 4.78
CA TYR A 364 9.74 -63.10 4.41
C TYR A 364 9.45 -61.99 5.42
N LYS A 365 10.43 -61.11 5.62
CA LYS A 365 10.31 -59.92 6.46
C LYS A 365 10.52 -58.68 5.61
N VAL A 366 9.67 -57.69 5.83
CA VAL A 366 9.68 -56.43 5.08
C VAL A 366 9.45 -55.24 6.03
N LYS A 367 10.16 -54.12 5.84
CA LYS A 367 9.96 -52.87 6.61
C LYS A 367 9.37 -51.79 5.72
N GLU A 368 8.39 -51.03 6.22
CA GLU A 368 7.86 -49.83 5.55
C GLU A 368 8.99 -48.80 5.31
N LYS A 369 9.13 -48.30 4.07
CA LYS A 369 10.05 -47.20 3.72
C LYS A 369 9.44 -45.83 4.00
N THR A 370 8.11 -45.76 3.97
CA THR A 370 7.30 -44.55 4.15
C THR A 370 6.05 -44.86 4.98
N PRO A 371 5.49 -43.91 5.76
CA PRO A 371 4.32 -44.16 6.59
C PRO A 371 3.06 -44.43 5.76
N GLN A 372 2.42 -45.59 6.00
CA GLN A 372 1.28 -46.04 5.21
C GLN A 372 -0.06 -45.64 5.87
N SER A 373 -0.66 -44.54 5.41
CA SER A 373 -1.93 -44.01 5.94
C SER A 373 -3.20 -44.69 5.39
N LYS A 374 -3.05 -45.69 4.51
CA LYS A 374 -4.14 -46.43 3.86
C LYS A 374 -3.84 -47.93 3.85
N GLU A 375 -4.87 -48.74 3.57
CA GLU A 375 -4.68 -50.16 3.28
C GLU A 375 -3.85 -50.30 1.99
N PHE A 376 -2.86 -51.18 1.99
CA PHE A 376 -1.96 -51.37 0.84
C PHE A 376 -1.57 -52.84 0.66
N ASN A 377 -1.22 -53.21 -0.57
CA ASN A 377 -0.72 -54.54 -0.90
C ASN A 377 0.69 -54.71 -0.30
N VAL A 378 0.96 -55.83 0.36
CA VAL A 378 2.31 -56.18 0.86
C VAL A 378 3.05 -57.03 -0.16
N ALA A 379 2.39 -58.09 -0.65
CA ALA A 379 2.95 -59.00 -1.64
C ALA A 379 1.89 -59.69 -2.50
N ASP A 380 2.24 -59.95 -3.75
CA ASP A 380 1.55 -60.86 -4.68
C ASP A 380 2.60 -61.68 -5.46
N GLY A 381 2.20 -62.49 -6.44
CA GLY A 381 3.18 -63.26 -7.22
C GLY A 381 2.57 -64.29 -8.14
N TYR A 382 3.43 -65.17 -8.64
CA TYR A 382 3.03 -66.34 -9.42
C TYR A 382 4.10 -67.44 -9.39
N PHE A 383 3.69 -68.66 -9.69
CA PHE A 383 4.55 -69.76 -10.07
C PHE A 383 4.62 -69.89 -11.59
N ILE A 384 5.72 -70.42 -12.09
CA ILE A 384 5.78 -71.12 -13.37
C ILE A 384 6.01 -72.60 -13.08
N PHE A 385 5.17 -73.46 -13.65
CA PHE A 385 5.30 -74.92 -13.60
C PHE A 385 4.92 -75.51 -14.96
N PHE A 386 5.82 -76.27 -15.57
CA PHE A 386 5.62 -76.96 -16.86
C PHE A 386 5.04 -76.04 -17.95
N ASP A 387 5.73 -74.92 -18.20
CA ASP A 387 5.35 -73.84 -19.13
C ASP A 387 4.00 -73.14 -18.82
N GLN A 388 3.36 -73.43 -17.68
CA GLN A 388 2.11 -72.79 -17.22
C GLN A 388 2.37 -71.80 -16.06
N LYS A 389 1.62 -70.70 -16.05
CA LYS A 389 1.65 -69.68 -14.98
C LYS A 389 0.48 -69.88 -14.01
N VAL A 390 0.76 -69.85 -12.70
CA VAL A 390 -0.26 -69.95 -11.63
C VAL A 390 -0.11 -68.76 -10.69
N ASP A 391 -1.11 -67.87 -10.63
CA ASP A 391 -1.04 -66.64 -9.81
C ASP A 391 -1.23 -66.91 -8.30
N ILE A 392 -0.61 -66.05 -7.47
CA ILE A 392 -0.66 -66.10 -6.00
C ILE A 392 -1.55 -64.96 -5.50
N GLN A 393 -2.46 -65.27 -4.56
CA GLN A 393 -3.33 -64.28 -3.96
C GLN A 393 -2.53 -63.16 -3.25
N THR A 394 -2.87 -61.91 -3.55
CA THR A 394 -2.32 -60.72 -2.90
C THR A 394 -2.66 -60.69 -1.41
N VAL A 395 -1.66 -60.44 -0.56
CA VAL A 395 -1.86 -60.10 0.87
C VAL A 395 -1.70 -58.60 1.09
N LYS A 396 -2.46 -58.05 2.04
CA LYS A 396 -2.53 -56.63 2.35
C LYS A 396 -2.27 -56.35 3.83
N ALA A 397 -1.85 -55.12 4.12
CA ALA A 397 -1.74 -54.60 5.49
C ALA A 397 -2.71 -53.42 5.71
N LEU A 398 -3.24 -53.31 6.92
CA LEU A 398 -4.10 -52.22 7.37
C LEU A 398 -3.32 -50.89 7.51
N PRO A 399 -3.99 -49.73 7.49
CA PRO A 399 -3.36 -48.43 7.75
C PRO A 399 -2.53 -48.39 9.04
N ASN A 400 -1.50 -47.55 9.08
CA ASN A 400 -0.85 -47.11 10.32
C ASN A 400 -1.53 -45.84 10.82
N GLU A 401 -2.22 -45.91 11.96
CA GLU A 401 -2.92 -44.76 12.58
C GLU A 401 -1.97 -43.59 12.90
N ASN A 402 -0.69 -43.87 13.19
CA ASN A 402 0.30 -42.85 13.47
C ASN A 402 0.80 -42.10 12.23
N ALA A 403 0.59 -42.64 11.01
CA ALA A 403 1.19 -42.10 9.79
C ALA A 403 0.86 -40.62 9.53
N VAL A 404 -0.30 -40.14 10.01
CA VAL A 404 -0.72 -38.73 9.90
C VAL A 404 0.17 -37.79 10.73
N LYS A 405 0.74 -38.24 11.85
CA LYS A 405 1.66 -37.44 12.68
C LYS A 405 3.09 -37.37 12.11
N CYS A 406 3.42 -38.19 11.12
CA CYS A 406 4.80 -38.52 10.75
C CYS A 406 5.44 -37.60 9.70
N THR A 407 5.06 -36.32 9.66
CA THR A 407 5.56 -35.32 8.72
C THR A 407 6.41 -34.27 9.44
N THR A 408 7.67 -34.08 9.09
CA THR A 408 8.52 -33.05 9.72
C THR A 408 7.96 -31.66 9.45
N ALA A 409 7.67 -30.89 10.50
CA ALA A 409 7.15 -29.53 10.40
C ALA A 409 7.54 -28.68 11.62
N VAL A 410 7.67 -27.37 11.41
CA VAL A 410 7.86 -26.39 12.49
C VAL A 410 6.83 -25.29 12.34
N THR A 411 6.12 -24.93 13.40
CA THR A 411 5.17 -23.81 13.41
C THR A 411 5.41 -22.92 14.62
N LYS A 412 5.24 -21.61 14.45
CA LYS A 412 5.56 -20.60 15.46
C LYS A 412 4.36 -19.67 15.64
N LYS A 413 4.09 -19.31 16.90
CA LYS A 413 3.17 -18.24 17.29
C LYS A 413 3.88 -17.33 18.30
N VAL A 414 3.32 -16.14 18.47
CA VAL A 414 3.74 -15.18 19.51
C VAL A 414 2.52 -14.72 20.30
N SER A 415 2.65 -14.47 21.60
CA SER A 415 1.57 -13.90 22.40
C SER A 415 1.39 -12.41 22.12
N ASP A 416 0.16 -11.97 21.89
CA ASP A 416 -0.22 -10.56 22.00
C ASP A 416 -0.34 -10.12 23.47
N SER A 417 -0.73 -8.86 23.68
CA SER A 417 -0.91 -8.25 25.00
C SER A 417 -2.01 -8.92 25.85
N ASP A 418 -2.96 -9.61 25.21
CA ASP A 418 -4.01 -10.41 25.89
C ASP A 418 -3.52 -11.85 26.18
N GLN A 419 -2.22 -12.11 26.04
CA GLN A 419 -1.55 -13.42 26.15
C GLN A 419 -2.01 -14.47 25.13
N LYS A 420 -2.67 -14.05 24.03
CA LYS A 420 -3.21 -14.94 23.01
C LYS A 420 -2.19 -15.19 21.91
N LEU A 421 -2.04 -16.46 21.52
CA LEU A 421 -1.11 -16.88 20.48
C LEU A 421 -1.60 -16.48 19.07
N VAL A 422 -0.85 -15.61 18.40
CA VAL A 422 -1.11 -15.00 17.08
C VAL A 422 0.13 -15.08 16.17
N ASP A 423 -0.02 -14.71 14.90
CA ASP A 423 1.11 -14.54 13.98
C ASP A 423 1.72 -13.14 14.02
N GLU A 424 0.91 -12.12 14.35
CA GLU A 424 1.34 -10.74 14.56
C GLU A 424 0.83 -10.23 15.92
N ALA A 425 1.74 -10.03 16.86
CA ALA A 425 1.43 -9.46 18.18
C ALA A 425 1.56 -7.94 18.16
N LEU A 426 0.55 -7.25 18.71
CA LEU A 426 0.63 -5.85 19.09
C LEU A 426 0.97 -5.79 20.59
N LEU A 427 1.97 -4.97 20.95
CA LEU A 427 2.30 -4.69 22.35
C LEU A 427 1.62 -3.38 22.81
N ASN A 428 1.18 -3.35 24.05
CA ASN A 428 0.65 -2.17 24.74
C ASN A 428 1.77 -1.27 25.29
N SER A 429 2.97 -1.81 25.55
CA SER A 429 4.15 -1.02 25.92
C SER A 429 5.44 -1.55 25.30
N LEU A 430 6.45 -0.68 25.15
CA LEU A 430 7.72 -1.06 24.51
C LEU A 430 8.51 -2.14 25.27
N HIS A 431 8.29 -2.32 26.58
CA HIS A 431 9.04 -3.28 27.41
C HIS A 431 8.16 -4.40 27.97
N GLU A 432 6.99 -4.60 27.36
CA GLU A 432 6.09 -5.71 27.63
C GLU A 432 6.75 -7.06 27.32
N GLU A 433 6.48 -8.05 28.17
CA GLU A 433 6.98 -9.40 28.02
C GLU A 433 6.01 -10.23 27.18
N PHE A 434 6.51 -10.84 26.11
CA PHE A 434 5.74 -11.72 25.23
C PHE A 434 6.40 -13.09 25.12
N VAL A 435 5.66 -14.05 24.59
CA VAL A 435 6.05 -15.45 24.52
C VAL A 435 5.99 -15.94 23.08
N TYR A 436 7.11 -16.46 22.56
CA TYR A 436 7.10 -17.32 21.38
C TYR A 436 6.75 -18.75 21.81
N ASP A 437 5.70 -19.34 21.22
CA ASP A 437 5.40 -20.78 21.29
C ASP A 437 5.73 -21.40 19.93
N VAL A 438 6.73 -22.28 19.91
CA VAL A 438 7.23 -22.94 18.71
C VAL A 438 7.00 -24.44 18.82
N ASN A 439 6.13 -24.98 17.96
CA ASN A 439 5.85 -26.40 17.87
C ASN A 439 6.74 -27.08 16.81
N TYR A 440 7.36 -28.19 17.21
CA TYR A 440 8.25 -29.03 16.42
C TYR A 440 7.63 -30.41 16.29
N ASN A 441 7.18 -30.76 15.08
CA ASN A 441 6.65 -32.06 14.74
C ASN A 441 7.72 -32.86 13.98
N PHE A 442 8.01 -34.07 14.44
CA PHE A 442 9.10 -34.89 13.92
C PHE A 442 8.61 -35.95 12.93
N GLY A 443 9.23 -36.01 11.76
CA GLY A 443 8.88 -36.96 10.71
C GLY A 443 9.32 -38.40 10.98
N PHE A 444 9.00 -39.29 10.04
CA PHE A 444 9.36 -40.72 10.11
C PHE A 444 10.86 -41.01 9.93
N ASP A 445 11.62 -40.09 9.33
CA ASP A 445 12.99 -40.33 8.89
C ASP A 445 14.06 -40.03 9.96
N VAL A 446 13.66 -39.60 11.16
CA VAL A 446 14.56 -39.20 12.25
C VAL A 446 15.45 -40.33 12.78
N GLU A 447 15.00 -41.59 12.72
CA GLU A 447 15.61 -42.76 13.37
C GLU A 447 17.13 -42.89 13.14
N SER A 448 17.60 -42.65 11.91
CA SER A 448 18.99 -42.87 11.47
C SER A 448 19.90 -41.64 11.49
N LYS A 449 19.40 -40.48 11.92
CA LYS A 449 20.10 -39.19 11.82
C LYS A 449 21.28 -39.09 12.79
N GLN A 450 22.27 -38.27 12.46
CA GLN A 450 23.45 -38.03 13.29
C GLN A 450 23.18 -37.00 14.39
N GLU A 451 22.62 -35.85 14.03
CA GLU A 451 22.30 -34.77 14.97
C GLU A 451 20.93 -34.15 14.67
N ILE A 452 20.17 -33.88 15.73
CA ILE A 452 18.89 -33.16 15.69
C ILE A 452 18.96 -32.00 16.68
N VAL A 453 18.82 -30.78 16.16
CA VAL A 453 18.92 -29.53 16.93
C VAL A 453 17.68 -28.68 16.70
N ILE A 454 17.06 -28.26 17.79
CA ILE A 454 16.04 -27.21 17.81
C ILE A 454 16.75 -25.87 18.04
N GLN A 455 16.46 -24.86 17.23
CA GLN A 455 17.11 -23.54 17.31
C GLN A 455 16.14 -22.40 17.00
N ASP A 456 16.26 -21.29 17.75
CA ASP A 456 15.55 -20.04 17.54
C ASP A 456 16.58 -18.90 17.50
N ASP A 457 16.62 -18.16 16.38
CA ASP A 457 17.52 -17.03 16.20
C ASP A 457 16.68 -15.75 16.37
N LEU A 458 16.67 -15.16 17.56
CA LEU A 458 15.90 -13.94 17.82
C LEU A 458 16.68 -12.72 17.32
N GLU A 459 15.94 -11.69 16.90
CA GLU A 459 16.52 -10.41 16.48
C GLU A 459 17.28 -9.71 17.63
N ASP A 460 18.38 -9.00 17.30
CA ASP A 460 19.27 -8.36 18.28
C ASP A 460 18.58 -7.34 19.20
N ILE A 461 17.43 -6.80 18.79
CA ILE A 461 16.56 -5.91 19.58
C ILE A 461 15.87 -6.64 20.76
N LEU A 462 15.85 -7.97 20.78
CA LEU A 462 15.14 -8.78 21.77
C LEU A 462 16.05 -9.35 22.86
N GLU A 463 15.57 -9.27 24.10
CA GLU A 463 16.16 -9.89 25.29
C GLU A 463 15.41 -11.20 25.61
N VAL A 464 16.13 -12.33 25.69
CA VAL A 464 15.59 -13.61 26.15
C VAL A 464 15.59 -13.64 27.67
N LEU A 465 14.40 -13.80 28.26
CA LEU A 465 14.18 -13.80 29.71
C LEU A 465 14.16 -15.21 30.30
N ASP A 466 13.47 -16.14 29.62
CA ASP A 466 13.30 -17.53 30.02
C ASP A 466 13.06 -18.42 28.79
N THR A 467 13.39 -19.70 28.87
CA THR A 467 13.01 -20.68 27.85
C THR A 467 12.87 -22.09 28.43
N LYS A 468 11.89 -22.84 27.93
CA LYS A 468 11.67 -24.24 28.27
C LYS A 468 11.23 -25.07 27.06
N LEU A 469 11.70 -26.30 27.00
CA LEU A 469 11.26 -27.35 26.09
C LEU A 469 10.24 -28.24 26.78
N VAL A 470 9.07 -28.46 26.18
CA VAL A 470 8.01 -29.36 26.67
C VAL A 470 7.65 -30.42 25.63
N ASN A 471 7.19 -31.59 26.07
CA ASN A 471 6.73 -32.67 25.17
C ASN A 471 5.22 -32.52 24.81
N GLU A 472 4.69 -33.45 24.01
CA GLU A 472 3.27 -33.52 23.60
C GLU A 472 2.28 -33.50 24.79
N LYS A 473 2.68 -33.97 25.98
CA LYS A 473 1.87 -33.94 27.21
C LYS A 473 1.97 -32.62 27.99
N GLY A 474 2.84 -31.70 27.57
CA GLY A 474 3.15 -30.46 28.29
C GLY A 474 4.14 -30.63 29.45
N GLU A 475 4.76 -31.79 29.60
CA GLU A 475 5.79 -32.06 30.62
C GLU A 475 7.11 -31.40 30.18
N VAL A 476 7.82 -30.76 31.10
CA VAL A 476 9.14 -30.15 30.82
C VAL A 476 10.17 -31.24 30.55
N VAL A 477 10.86 -31.13 29.42
CA VAL A 477 11.92 -32.05 29.00
C VAL A 477 13.24 -31.56 29.60
N ASN A 478 13.91 -32.41 30.38
CA ASN A 478 15.15 -32.05 31.08
C ASN A 478 16.37 -32.03 30.13
N ILE A 479 16.39 -31.06 29.20
CA ILE A 479 17.50 -30.74 28.30
C ILE A 479 17.83 -29.26 28.51
N ALA A 480 19.06 -28.96 28.90
CA ALA A 480 19.50 -27.59 29.10
C ALA A 480 19.59 -26.83 27.77
N PRO A 481 19.04 -25.60 27.66
CA PRO A 481 19.26 -24.74 26.52
C PRO A 481 20.70 -24.22 26.51
N VAL A 482 21.28 -24.08 25.31
CA VAL A 482 22.43 -23.22 25.07
C VAL A 482 21.86 -21.86 24.65
N ILE A 483 22.10 -20.83 25.46
CA ILE A 483 21.66 -19.45 25.19
C ILE A 483 22.89 -18.59 24.90
N ASP A 484 23.02 -18.15 23.66
CA ASP A 484 24.01 -17.14 23.29
C ASP A 484 23.38 -15.76 23.49
N LYS A 485 23.66 -15.13 24.64
CA LYS A 485 23.05 -13.85 25.02
C LYS A 485 23.49 -12.68 24.15
N ASP A 486 24.68 -12.77 23.54
CA ASP A 486 25.23 -11.72 22.69
C ASP A 486 24.64 -11.77 21.28
N LYS A 487 24.18 -12.94 20.83
CA LYS A 487 23.52 -13.16 19.52
C LYS A 487 22.01 -13.42 19.60
N SER A 488 21.43 -13.37 20.81
CA SER A 488 20.03 -13.73 21.08
C SER A 488 19.58 -15.09 20.52
N ILE A 489 20.46 -16.11 20.52
CA ILE A 489 20.16 -17.47 20.01
C ILE A 489 19.77 -18.42 21.15
N VAL A 490 18.70 -19.19 20.96
CA VAL A 490 18.27 -20.28 21.86
C VAL A 490 18.38 -21.62 21.14
N THR A 491 19.16 -22.55 21.70
CA THR A 491 19.42 -23.86 21.07
C THR A 491 19.22 -25.03 22.04
N TYR A 492 18.47 -26.06 21.61
CA TYR A 492 18.34 -27.34 22.30
C TYR A 492 18.87 -28.48 21.42
N LYS A 493 19.89 -29.20 21.88
CA LYS A 493 20.39 -30.42 21.22
C LYS A 493 19.67 -31.65 21.77
N LEU A 494 18.99 -32.41 20.92
CA LEU A 494 18.24 -33.59 21.37
C LEU A 494 19.19 -34.80 21.49
N PRO A 495 19.14 -35.56 22.61
CA PRO A 495 19.99 -36.73 22.82
C PRO A 495 19.44 -37.97 22.11
N LYS A 496 20.33 -38.88 21.66
CA LYS A 496 19.92 -40.20 21.17
C LYS A 496 19.48 -41.08 22.34
N GLN A 497 18.36 -41.78 22.21
CA GLN A 497 17.92 -42.83 23.14
C GLN A 497 18.19 -44.20 22.52
N ASN A 498 18.85 -45.09 23.26
CA ASN A 498 19.29 -46.41 22.77
C ASN A 498 20.06 -46.33 21.44
N GLY A 499 20.85 -45.26 21.24
CA GLY A 499 21.65 -45.04 20.03
C GLY A 499 20.91 -44.48 18.82
N SER A 500 19.61 -44.19 18.91
CA SER A 500 18.79 -43.66 17.79
C SER A 500 17.91 -42.48 18.21
N TYR A 501 17.25 -41.86 17.22
CA TYR A 501 16.20 -40.86 17.44
C TYR A 501 14.79 -41.43 17.21
N ALA A 502 14.61 -42.76 17.20
CA ALA A 502 13.31 -43.40 16.94
C ALA A 502 12.16 -42.87 17.83
N TYR A 503 12.48 -42.53 19.09
CA TYR A 503 11.55 -41.98 20.08
C TYR A 503 10.96 -40.60 19.72
N LEU A 504 11.56 -39.88 18.76
CA LEU A 504 11.04 -38.61 18.26
C LEU A 504 10.00 -38.81 17.15
N ALA A 505 10.04 -39.92 16.39
CA ALA A 505 9.25 -40.07 15.18
C ALA A 505 7.74 -39.95 15.46
N GLY A 506 7.05 -39.04 14.76
CA GLY A 506 5.63 -38.75 14.96
C GLY A 506 5.28 -38.04 16.28
N GLY A 507 6.28 -37.65 17.08
CA GLY A 507 6.11 -36.90 18.32
C GLY A 507 6.12 -35.38 18.10
N GLN A 508 5.54 -34.66 19.08
CA GLN A 508 5.55 -33.20 19.13
C GLN A 508 6.29 -32.69 20.37
N TYR A 509 7.04 -31.61 20.18
CA TYR A 509 7.74 -30.86 21.23
C TYR A 509 7.50 -29.38 21.02
N ARG A 510 7.30 -28.63 22.11
CA ARG A 510 7.16 -27.17 22.04
C ARG A 510 8.31 -26.48 22.78
N VAL A 511 8.91 -25.48 22.14
CA VAL A 511 9.79 -24.53 22.83
C VAL A 511 9.00 -23.27 23.12
N ILE A 512 8.98 -22.90 24.40
CA ILE A 512 8.38 -21.67 24.89
C ILE A 512 9.54 -20.73 25.21
N ILE A 513 9.58 -19.55 24.61
CA ILE A 513 10.62 -18.52 24.83
C ILE A 513 9.94 -17.24 25.30
N LYS A 514 10.25 -16.80 26.52
CA LYS A 514 9.80 -15.51 27.05
C LYS A 514 10.82 -14.44 26.67
N ALA A 515 10.37 -13.37 26.03
CA ALA A 515 11.22 -12.28 25.55
C ALA A 515 10.56 -10.92 25.76
N LYS A 516 11.36 -9.86 25.66
CA LYS A 516 10.92 -8.46 25.57
C LYS A 516 11.89 -7.69 24.67
N ILE A 517 11.56 -6.46 24.30
CA ILE A 517 12.52 -5.55 23.64
C ILE A 517 13.52 -5.04 24.69
N LYS A 518 14.81 -5.02 24.35
CA LYS A 518 15.91 -4.57 25.22
C LYS A 518 15.66 -3.13 25.71
N ILE A 519 15.81 -2.92 27.02
CA ILE A 519 15.67 -1.59 27.64
C ILE A 519 16.75 -0.66 27.08
N GLY A 520 16.38 0.57 26.69
CA GLY A 520 17.30 1.53 26.08
C GLY A 520 17.60 1.28 24.59
N THR A 521 16.84 0.42 23.90
CA THR A 521 16.88 0.34 22.43
C THR A 521 16.54 1.70 21.82
N ASN A 522 17.43 2.24 21.01
CA ASN A 522 17.26 3.55 20.35
C ASN A 522 16.01 3.59 19.45
N ILE A 523 15.28 4.71 19.50
CA ILE A 523 13.99 4.89 18.79
C ILE A 523 14.09 4.75 17.26
N ASP A 524 15.19 5.17 16.65
CA ASP A 524 15.38 5.07 15.20
C ASP A 524 15.60 3.58 14.79
N THR A 525 16.16 2.74 15.67
CA THR A 525 16.22 1.28 15.48
C THR A 525 14.82 0.64 15.53
N ILE A 526 13.97 1.05 16.49
CA ILE A 526 12.60 0.54 16.62
C ILE A 526 11.76 0.94 15.39
N LYS A 527 11.89 2.20 14.92
CA LYS A 527 11.23 2.69 13.69
C LYS A 527 11.64 1.87 12.45
N ASN A 528 12.93 1.58 12.28
CA ASN A 528 13.45 0.77 11.17
C ASN A 528 12.85 -0.67 11.13
N TYR A 529 12.50 -1.25 12.28
CA TYR A 529 11.74 -2.51 12.31
C TYR A 529 10.26 -2.31 11.96
N LEU A 530 9.61 -1.26 12.47
CA LEU A 530 8.20 -0.96 12.16
C LEU A 530 7.97 -0.59 10.68
N ASP A 531 8.92 0.10 10.04
CA ASP A 531 8.91 0.37 8.60
C ASP A 531 8.95 -0.92 7.76
N LYS A 532 9.49 -2.02 8.32
CA LYS A 532 9.50 -3.37 7.74
C LYS A 532 8.32 -4.24 8.20
N GLY A 533 7.36 -3.65 8.93
CA GLY A 533 6.15 -4.28 9.44
C GLY A 533 6.24 -4.78 10.89
N GLY A 534 7.34 -4.57 11.60
CA GLY A 534 7.57 -5.00 12.99
C GLY A 534 8.82 -5.88 13.14
N VAL A 535 9.12 -6.30 14.37
CA VAL A 535 10.23 -7.20 14.69
C VAL A 535 9.86 -8.63 14.27
N PRO A 536 10.48 -9.20 13.21
CA PRO A 536 10.17 -10.55 12.76
C PRO A 536 10.82 -11.60 13.66
N ASN A 537 10.33 -12.84 13.63
CA ASN A 537 11.06 -13.98 14.16
C ASN A 537 10.68 -15.29 13.42
N THR A 538 11.63 -16.21 13.27
CA THR A 538 11.45 -17.58 12.73
C THR A 538 12.22 -18.58 13.61
N ALA A 539 11.83 -19.84 13.57
CA ALA A 539 12.52 -20.91 14.28
C ALA A 539 12.94 -22.03 13.31
N LYS A 540 13.89 -22.87 13.72
CA LYS A 540 14.54 -23.87 12.87
C LYS A 540 14.64 -25.21 13.58
N LEU A 541 14.28 -26.27 12.85
CA LEU A 541 14.62 -27.65 13.21
C LEU A 541 15.72 -28.13 12.27
N ILE A 542 16.93 -28.33 12.80
CA ILE A 542 18.09 -28.75 12.02
C ILE A 542 18.25 -30.26 12.17
N ILE A 543 18.18 -30.97 11.05
CA ILE A 543 18.36 -32.43 10.98
C ILE A 543 19.54 -32.70 10.05
N ASP A 544 20.66 -33.20 10.59
CA ASP A 544 21.90 -33.45 9.84
C ASP A 544 22.32 -32.25 8.95
N ASN A 545 22.41 -31.07 9.56
CA ASN A 545 22.69 -29.76 8.92
C ASN A 545 21.61 -29.24 7.93
N ASN A 546 20.45 -29.89 7.80
CA ASN A 546 19.36 -29.40 6.96
C ASN A 546 18.29 -28.71 7.82
N PRO A 547 18.10 -27.37 7.71
CA PRO A 547 17.10 -26.64 8.49
C PRO A 547 15.70 -26.70 7.88
N VAL A 548 14.72 -27.09 8.67
CA VAL A 548 13.28 -26.88 8.42
C VAL A 548 12.85 -25.63 9.19
N ILE A 549 12.39 -24.59 8.48
CA ILE A 549 12.10 -23.27 9.05
C ILE A 549 10.60 -23.12 9.32
N SER A 550 10.24 -22.46 10.42
CA SER A 550 8.85 -22.14 10.76
C SER A 550 8.24 -21.06 9.85
N ASN A 551 6.92 -20.86 9.96
CA ASN A 551 6.33 -19.58 9.55
C ASN A 551 7.00 -18.40 10.30
N LYS A 552 7.03 -17.24 9.66
CA LYS A 552 7.45 -15.98 10.26
C LYS A 552 6.32 -15.47 11.16
N VAL A 553 6.67 -15.07 12.38
CA VAL A 553 5.82 -14.28 13.28
C VAL A 553 6.38 -12.87 13.42
N ILE A 554 5.57 -11.91 13.89
CA ILE A 554 5.96 -10.50 13.99
C ILE A 554 5.51 -9.93 15.35
N VAL A 555 6.34 -9.11 15.97
CA VAL A 555 6.00 -8.29 17.14
C VAL A 555 6.07 -6.82 16.77
N LYS A 556 4.97 -6.09 17.00
CA LYS A 556 4.84 -4.66 16.72
C LYS A 556 4.84 -3.88 18.04
N PRO A 557 5.96 -3.26 18.44
CA PRO A 557 5.96 -2.34 19.57
C PRO A 557 5.13 -1.08 19.27
N PRO A 558 4.52 -0.45 20.29
CA PRO A 558 3.77 0.77 20.12
C PRO A 558 4.72 1.96 20.02
N ILE A 559 4.60 2.76 18.96
CA ILE A 559 5.14 4.12 18.91
C ILE A 559 3.98 5.09 18.82
N GLU A 560 3.71 5.77 19.94
CA GLU A 560 3.00 7.05 19.94
C GLU A 560 4.06 8.15 20.07
N GLU A 561 4.12 9.06 19.09
CA GLU A 561 5.02 10.19 19.14
C GLU A 561 4.58 11.21 20.19
N PRO A 562 5.53 11.87 20.88
CA PRO A 562 5.19 12.80 21.95
C PRO A 562 4.48 14.04 21.41
N LYS A 563 3.47 14.49 22.14
CA LYS A 563 2.63 15.65 21.78
C LYS A 563 2.98 16.85 22.63
N LEU A 564 2.90 18.03 22.01
CA LEU A 564 3.27 19.30 22.60
C LEU A 564 2.19 20.34 22.32
N ARG A 565 1.60 20.93 23.36
CA ARG A 565 0.64 22.04 23.22
C ARG A 565 0.94 23.15 24.23
N LYS A 566 0.92 24.40 23.77
CA LYS A 566 1.11 25.59 24.57
C LYS A 566 -0.21 26.35 24.72
N THR A 567 -0.44 26.90 25.90
CA THR A 567 -1.53 27.81 26.24
C THR A 567 -1.01 28.95 27.11
N VAL A 568 -1.80 29.99 27.28
CA VAL A 568 -1.56 31.06 28.24
C VAL A 568 -2.72 31.18 29.22
N SER A 569 -2.43 31.66 30.43
CA SER A 569 -3.42 32.01 31.46
C SER A 569 -2.97 33.27 32.17
N ASP A 570 -3.84 34.26 32.35
CA ASP A 570 -3.62 35.46 33.17
C ASP A 570 -4.52 35.40 34.41
N ASP A 571 -5.04 36.52 34.93
CA ASP A 571 -5.88 36.51 36.13
C ASP A 571 -7.31 36.00 35.84
N ASP A 572 -7.95 36.37 34.71
CA ASP A 572 -9.32 35.98 34.35
C ASP A 572 -9.43 34.95 33.21
N GLU A 573 -8.49 34.88 32.27
CA GLU A 573 -8.45 33.88 31.19
C GLU A 573 -7.56 32.67 31.58
N LYS A 574 -8.04 31.43 31.36
CA LYS A 574 -7.28 30.19 31.68
C LYS A 574 -7.15 29.27 30.47
N ASN A 575 -5.91 28.86 30.19
CA ASN A 575 -5.53 27.93 29.13
C ASN A 575 -6.02 28.29 27.72
N VAL A 576 -6.10 29.59 27.43
CA VAL A 576 -6.44 30.12 26.10
C VAL A 576 -5.23 30.15 25.17
N GLU A 577 -5.44 30.31 23.87
CA GLU A 577 -4.35 30.53 22.90
C GLU A 577 -3.97 32.00 22.76
N LYS A 578 -4.83 32.91 23.24
CA LYS A 578 -4.64 34.35 23.23
C LYS A 578 -5.29 34.96 24.46
N ALA A 579 -4.48 35.57 25.32
CA ALA A 579 -4.89 36.22 26.57
C ALA A 579 -4.76 37.75 26.45
N THR A 580 -5.64 38.53 27.08
CA THR A 580 -5.71 40.00 26.93
C THR A 580 -5.51 40.72 28.26
N LEU A 581 -4.31 41.27 28.47
CA LEU A 581 -3.97 41.91 29.74
C LEU A 581 -4.81 43.15 30.00
N SER A 582 -5.37 43.22 31.21
CA SER A 582 -6.05 44.39 31.75
C SER A 582 -5.08 45.55 32.01
N ASN A 583 -3.81 45.28 32.33
CA ASN A 583 -2.78 46.31 32.49
C ASN A 583 -1.34 45.78 32.29
N VAL A 584 -0.37 46.67 32.03
CA VAL A 584 1.02 46.27 31.72
C VAL A 584 1.80 45.61 32.87
N LYS A 585 1.31 45.66 34.12
CA LYS A 585 1.96 45.01 35.28
C LYS A 585 1.37 43.64 35.61
N GLU A 586 0.35 43.22 34.88
CA GLU A 586 -0.31 41.94 35.04
C GLU A 586 0.65 40.77 34.77
N LYS A 587 0.47 39.69 35.52
CA LYS A 587 1.25 38.48 35.38
C LYS A 587 0.42 37.44 34.64
N PHE A 588 1.08 36.74 33.73
CA PHE A 588 0.49 35.64 32.99
C PHE A 588 1.43 34.43 33.03
N VAL A 589 0.90 33.26 32.70
CA VAL A 589 1.58 31.97 32.78
C VAL A 589 1.48 31.28 31.43
N TRP A 590 2.61 31.10 30.78
CA TRP A 590 2.73 30.16 29.67
C TRP A 590 2.65 28.74 30.23
N ASN A 591 1.70 27.95 29.75
CA ASN A 591 1.48 26.57 30.15
C ASN A 591 1.84 25.68 28.96
N VAL A 592 2.97 24.97 29.04
CA VAL A 592 3.44 24.08 27.98
C VAL A 592 3.23 22.63 28.42
N LYS A 593 2.24 21.97 27.81
CA LYS A 593 1.88 20.57 28.08
C LYS A 593 2.67 19.63 27.16
N TYR A 594 3.40 18.71 27.78
CA TYR A 594 4.17 17.64 27.15
C TYR A 594 3.53 16.29 27.47
N GLU A 595 3.17 15.52 26.44
CA GLU A 595 2.67 14.14 26.55
C GLU A 595 3.72 13.22 25.91
N PHE A 596 4.35 12.33 26.69
CA PHE A 596 5.57 11.62 26.23
C PHE A 596 5.31 10.36 25.39
N GLY A 597 4.04 9.99 25.16
CA GLY A 597 3.67 8.81 24.39
C GLY A 597 4.12 7.49 25.02
N SER A 598 4.26 6.46 24.18
CA SER A 598 4.46 5.06 24.63
C SER A 598 5.91 4.55 24.57
N SER A 599 6.84 5.32 24.02
CA SER A 599 8.25 4.92 23.80
C SER A 599 9.33 5.92 24.28
N PRO A 600 9.18 6.64 25.42
CA PRO A 600 10.17 7.64 25.85
C PRO A 600 11.55 7.04 26.17
N SER A 601 11.63 5.75 26.53
CA SER A 601 12.90 5.05 26.80
C SER A 601 13.80 4.83 25.58
N GLY A 602 13.30 5.09 24.36
CA GLY A 602 14.09 5.07 23.14
C GLY A 602 14.86 6.37 22.85
N TYR A 603 14.70 7.40 23.67
CA TYR A 603 15.45 8.66 23.55
C TYR A 603 16.70 8.69 24.45
N ASP A 604 17.78 9.19 23.90
CA ASP A 604 19.07 9.42 24.56
C ASP A 604 19.02 10.67 25.45
N SER A 605 18.32 11.72 25.01
CA SER A 605 18.11 12.97 25.75
C SER A 605 16.71 13.54 25.49
N ILE A 606 16.11 14.11 26.54
CA ILE A 606 14.83 14.83 26.50
C ILE A 606 15.03 16.19 27.18
N VAL A 607 14.79 17.28 26.45
CA VAL A 607 14.89 18.66 26.96
C VAL A 607 13.61 19.43 26.64
N LEU A 608 13.03 20.07 27.64
CA LEU A 608 11.92 21.01 27.51
C LEU A 608 12.50 22.42 27.35
N GLN A 609 12.09 23.19 26.34
CA GLN A 609 12.65 24.50 26.06
C GLN A 609 11.55 25.53 25.72
N ASP A 610 11.80 26.80 26.05
CA ASP A 610 10.94 27.95 25.74
C ASP A 610 11.82 29.18 25.53
N ASP A 611 11.63 29.88 24.41
CA ASP A 611 12.35 31.12 24.11
C ASP A 611 11.34 32.28 24.23
N VAL A 612 11.49 33.13 25.24
CA VAL A 612 10.52 34.18 25.58
C VAL A 612 10.96 35.52 24.97
N GLU A 613 10.03 36.26 24.36
CA GLU A 613 10.28 37.58 23.76
C GLU A 613 10.95 38.58 24.72
N ASP A 614 11.92 39.35 24.22
CA ASP A 614 12.81 40.23 25.03
C ASP A 614 12.06 41.28 25.87
N ILE A 615 10.89 41.71 25.40
CA ILE A 615 10.02 42.68 26.08
C ILE A 615 9.25 42.09 27.28
N LEU A 616 9.49 40.82 27.62
CA LEU A 616 8.88 40.12 28.76
C LEU A 616 9.94 39.75 29.80
N ASP A 617 9.56 39.78 31.07
CA ASP A 617 10.37 39.23 32.17
C ASP A 617 9.85 37.86 32.60
N ILE A 618 10.77 36.92 32.80
CA ILE A 618 10.50 35.61 33.40
C ILE A 618 10.60 35.74 34.92
N LEU A 619 9.51 35.42 35.63
CA LEU A 619 9.38 35.59 37.08
C LEU A 619 9.52 34.29 37.87
N ASP A 620 8.97 33.18 37.34
CA ASP A 620 9.01 31.85 37.95
C ASP A 620 8.90 30.77 36.86
N VAL A 621 9.55 29.63 37.08
CA VAL A 621 9.50 28.47 36.19
C VAL A 621 9.40 27.19 37.02
N LYS A 622 8.34 26.41 36.78
CA LYS A 622 8.11 25.13 37.46
C LYS A 622 7.55 24.09 36.49
N VAL A 623 7.74 22.81 36.79
CA VAL A 623 7.11 21.69 36.09
C VAL A 623 6.15 21.00 37.03
N ILE A 624 4.92 20.75 36.59
CA ILE A 624 3.92 19.95 37.30
C ILE A 624 3.65 18.64 36.55
N ASN A 625 3.39 17.56 37.29
CA ASN A 625 2.97 16.28 36.70
C ASN A 625 1.45 16.27 36.42
N LYS A 626 0.93 15.17 35.86
CA LYS A 626 -0.50 14.98 35.57
C LYS A 626 -1.46 15.07 36.77
N LYS A 627 -0.94 15.02 38.02
CA LYS A 627 -1.71 15.22 39.25
C LYS A 627 -1.69 16.67 39.76
N GLY A 628 -0.95 17.55 39.10
CA GLY A 628 -0.72 18.94 39.53
C GLY A 628 0.39 19.09 40.59
N GLU A 629 1.14 18.03 40.91
CA GLU A 629 2.22 18.07 41.88
C GLU A 629 3.48 18.67 41.24
N VAL A 630 4.15 19.60 41.93
CA VAL A 630 5.40 20.21 41.46
C VAL A 630 6.54 19.19 41.48
N VAL A 631 7.22 19.05 40.35
CA VAL A 631 8.30 18.11 40.12
C VAL A 631 9.63 18.83 40.37
N ASN A 632 10.48 18.28 41.22
CA ASN A 632 11.74 18.91 41.63
C ASN A 632 12.84 18.78 40.54
N ILE A 633 12.65 19.42 39.40
CA ILE A 633 13.64 19.56 38.32
C ILE A 633 14.01 21.03 38.23
N LYS A 634 15.31 21.35 38.31
CA LYS A 634 15.79 22.74 38.28
C LYS A 634 15.85 23.25 36.83
N PRO A 635 15.13 24.34 36.48
CA PRO A 635 15.29 24.97 35.18
C PRO A 635 16.63 25.70 35.08
N LYS A 636 17.23 25.67 33.88
CA LYS A 636 18.34 26.52 33.47
C LYS A 636 17.73 27.71 32.72
N ILE A 637 17.86 28.92 33.27
CA ILE A 637 17.34 30.15 32.65
C ILE A 637 18.52 30.98 32.14
N ASP A 638 18.62 31.19 30.83
CA ASP A 638 19.54 32.13 30.21
C ASP A 638 18.86 33.50 30.15
N ALA A 639 19.17 34.37 31.11
CA ALA A 639 18.55 35.70 31.22
C ALA A 639 18.94 36.66 30.07
N THR A 640 20.01 36.36 29.32
CA THR A 640 20.46 37.18 28.18
C THR A 640 19.76 36.76 26.89
N LYS A 641 19.44 35.47 26.73
CA LYS A 641 18.64 34.95 25.60
C LYS A 641 17.15 34.80 25.90
N LYS A 642 16.72 35.16 27.12
CA LYS A 642 15.36 34.97 27.65
C LYS A 642 14.84 33.53 27.46
N GLN A 643 15.75 32.56 27.56
CA GLN A 643 15.51 31.15 27.25
C GLN A 643 15.41 30.32 28.52
N VAL A 644 14.41 29.44 28.57
CA VAL A 644 14.21 28.44 29.62
C VAL A 644 14.56 27.07 29.04
N MET A 645 15.39 26.30 29.74
CA MET A 645 15.72 24.90 29.41
C MET A 645 15.59 23.99 30.63
N ILE A 646 14.94 22.84 30.46
CA ILE A 646 14.75 21.81 31.49
C ILE A 646 15.18 20.47 30.90
N GLU A 647 16.36 20.01 31.33
CA GLU A 647 16.89 18.70 30.97
C GLU A 647 16.23 17.63 31.86
N VAL A 648 15.50 16.70 31.25
CA VAL A 648 14.74 15.69 31.99
C VAL A 648 15.71 14.59 32.47
N PRO A 649 15.78 14.29 33.78
CA PRO A 649 16.72 13.31 34.32
C PRO A 649 16.28 11.88 34.03
N LYS A 650 17.23 10.98 33.78
CA LYS A 650 16.95 9.53 33.67
C LYS A 650 16.75 8.91 35.06
N GLN A 651 15.76 8.03 35.21
CA GLN A 651 15.60 7.17 36.40
C GLN A 651 16.09 5.77 36.02
N GLU A 652 16.92 5.16 36.88
CA GLU A 652 17.54 3.84 36.62
C GLU A 652 18.23 3.74 35.23
N GLY A 653 18.76 4.87 34.74
CA GLY A 653 19.43 4.94 33.43
C GLY A 653 18.49 5.06 32.22
N SER A 654 17.17 5.20 32.41
CA SER A 654 16.20 5.31 31.31
C SER A 654 15.07 6.33 31.56
N TYR A 655 14.22 6.51 30.55
CA TYR A 655 13.03 7.37 30.56
C TYR A 655 11.71 6.58 30.61
N VAL A 656 11.76 5.27 30.91
CA VAL A 656 10.57 4.39 31.01
C VAL A 656 9.48 4.98 31.90
N TYR A 657 9.86 5.65 32.99
CA TYR A 657 8.93 6.28 33.95
C TYR A 657 8.07 7.41 33.35
N LEU A 658 8.38 7.91 32.14
CA LEU A 658 7.58 8.91 31.41
C LEU A 658 6.50 8.27 30.53
N THR A 659 6.44 6.95 30.42
CA THR A 659 5.53 6.24 29.48
C THR A 659 4.07 6.50 29.83
N GLY A 660 3.33 7.14 28.92
CA GLY A 660 1.95 7.57 29.15
C GLY A 660 1.79 8.69 30.19
N GLU A 661 2.88 9.33 30.62
CA GLU A 661 2.84 10.46 31.54
C GLU A 661 2.70 11.80 30.81
N VAL A 662 2.14 12.77 31.54
CA VAL A 662 1.92 14.14 31.10
C VAL A 662 2.56 15.08 32.10
N TYR A 663 3.31 16.05 31.60
CA TYR A 663 3.95 17.09 32.39
C TYR A 663 3.63 18.46 31.79
N THR A 664 3.41 19.46 32.63
CA THR A 664 3.19 20.84 32.20
C THR A 664 4.30 21.73 32.76
N MET A 665 5.09 22.36 31.88
CA MET A 665 5.98 23.45 32.27
C MET A 665 5.16 24.74 32.36
N GLN A 666 5.27 25.44 33.48
CA GLN A 666 4.63 26.73 33.72
C GLN A 666 5.70 27.80 33.86
N ILE A 667 5.68 28.77 32.94
CA ILE A 667 6.58 29.94 32.94
C ILE A 667 5.72 31.16 33.25
N THR A 668 5.89 31.71 34.44
CA THR A 668 5.21 32.94 34.85
C THR A 668 5.99 34.13 34.34
N SER A 669 5.33 35.03 33.61
CA SER A 669 5.92 36.20 32.97
C SER A 669 5.09 37.46 33.22
N LYS A 670 5.68 38.62 32.90
CA LYS A 670 4.99 39.92 32.77
C LYS A 670 5.63 40.71 31.62
N ILE A 671 5.01 41.81 31.18
CA ILE A 671 5.71 42.82 30.36
C ILE A 671 6.84 43.43 31.21
N ALA A 672 8.03 43.57 30.63
CA ALA A 672 9.20 44.05 31.33
C ALA A 672 9.08 45.53 31.72
N ASP A 673 9.67 45.91 32.86
CA ASP A 673 9.58 47.29 33.35
C ASP A 673 10.37 48.24 32.43
N GLY A 674 9.72 49.29 31.92
CA GLY A 674 10.34 50.31 31.06
C GLY A 674 10.16 50.09 29.55
N VAL A 675 9.51 49.00 29.12
CA VAL A 675 9.08 48.83 27.71
C VAL A 675 8.18 50.01 27.31
N ASN A 676 8.46 50.63 26.16
CA ASN A 676 7.72 51.81 25.72
C ASN A 676 6.50 51.45 24.85
N GLN A 677 5.53 52.38 24.76
CA GLN A 677 4.29 52.15 24.00
C GLN A 677 4.54 51.89 22.50
N SER A 678 5.62 52.42 21.92
CA SER A 678 5.96 52.17 20.51
C SER A 678 6.47 50.75 20.24
N GLU A 679 7.10 50.11 21.23
CA GLU A 679 7.43 48.68 21.20
C GLU A 679 6.17 47.82 21.32
N LEU A 680 5.29 48.12 22.28
CA LEU A 680 4.03 47.40 22.45
C LEU A 680 3.13 47.49 21.21
N ALA A 681 3.07 48.66 20.55
CA ALA A 681 2.32 48.86 19.32
C ALA A 681 2.72 47.88 18.20
N ARG A 682 4.00 47.50 18.11
CA ARG A 682 4.53 46.51 17.12
C ARG A 682 4.08 45.07 17.39
N TYR A 683 3.51 44.79 18.56
CA TYR A 683 2.90 43.50 18.90
C TYR A 683 1.38 43.56 18.89
N ILE A 684 0.77 44.66 19.35
CA ILE A 684 -0.68 44.92 19.20
C ILE A 684 -1.10 44.76 17.73
N VAL A 685 -0.31 45.31 16.80
CA VAL A 685 -0.51 45.21 15.34
C VAL A 685 -0.52 43.77 14.80
N LYS A 686 0.26 42.87 15.43
CA LYS A 686 0.37 41.44 15.11
C LYS A 686 -0.69 40.59 15.84
N GLY A 687 -1.56 41.23 16.63
CA GLY A 687 -2.55 40.55 17.44
C GLY A 687 -2.04 40.04 18.80
N GLY A 688 -0.83 40.41 19.22
CA GLY A 688 -0.24 40.09 20.52
C GLY A 688 1.27 39.84 20.45
N ILE A 689 1.87 39.62 21.63
CA ILE A 689 3.23 39.14 21.82
C ILE A 689 3.19 37.61 21.61
N PRO A 690 3.80 37.06 20.54
CA PRO A 690 3.75 35.64 20.26
C PRO A 690 4.69 34.87 21.20
N ASN A 691 4.42 33.58 21.42
CA ASN A 691 5.35 32.67 22.06
C ASN A 691 5.12 31.21 21.57
N THR A 692 6.21 30.46 21.39
CA THR A 692 6.22 29.01 21.08
C THR A 692 7.13 28.27 22.07
N ALA A 693 6.95 26.98 22.24
CA ALA A 693 7.81 26.13 23.06
C ALA A 693 8.36 24.98 22.24
N GLU A 694 9.42 24.34 22.73
CA GLU A 694 10.07 23.22 22.08
C GLU A 694 10.20 22.00 23.02
N LEU A 695 10.14 20.83 22.42
CA LEU A 695 10.54 19.55 22.99
C LEU A 695 11.69 19.00 22.15
N VAL A 696 12.89 18.98 22.71
CA VAL A 696 14.09 18.50 22.01
C VAL A 696 14.38 17.06 22.41
N LEU A 697 14.41 16.17 21.41
CA LEU A 697 14.55 14.72 21.53
C LEU A 697 15.73 14.28 20.66
N ASN A 698 16.82 13.78 21.26
CA ASN A 698 18.03 13.38 20.51
C ASN A 698 18.53 14.48 19.54
N ASN A 699 18.54 15.74 20.00
CA ASN A 699 18.86 16.95 19.22
C ASN A 699 17.88 17.30 18.06
N LYS A 700 16.74 16.61 17.92
CA LYS A 700 15.65 16.98 17.00
C LYS A 700 14.57 17.73 17.79
N SER A 701 14.15 18.91 17.31
CA SER A 701 13.14 19.74 17.99
C SER A 701 11.73 19.53 17.43
N VAL A 702 10.75 19.42 18.32
CA VAL A 702 9.30 19.49 18.04
C VAL A 702 8.78 20.79 18.65
N LYS A 703 8.13 21.64 17.85
CA LYS A 703 7.57 22.92 18.30
C LYS A 703 6.09 22.80 18.71
N SER A 704 5.66 23.63 19.65
CA SER A 704 4.25 23.80 20.02
C SER A 704 3.47 24.60 18.96
N ASN A 705 2.16 24.69 19.13
CA ASN A 705 1.39 25.81 18.57
C ASN A 705 1.92 27.15 19.12
N GLU A 706 1.74 28.21 18.34
CA GLU A 706 1.98 29.58 18.77
C GLU A 706 0.81 30.08 19.63
N VAL A 707 1.11 30.89 20.64
CA VAL A 707 0.13 31.54 21.52
C VAL A 707 0.49 33.02 21.69
N TYR A 708 -0.48 33.84 22.12
CA TYR A 708 -0.36 35.29 22.13
C TYR A 708 -0.74 35.90 23.47
N VAL A 709 -0.04 36.97 23.87
CA VAL A 709 -0.48 37.86 24.96
C VAL A 709 -0.71 39.26 24.38
N VAL A 710 -1.92 39.79 24.50
CA VAL A 710 -2.29 41.10 23.98
C VAL A 710 -2.02 42.16 25.06
N PRO A 711 -1.16 43.16 24.79
CA PRO A 711 -1.00 44.30 25.67
C PRO A 711 -2.31 45.11 25.78
N PRO A 712 -2.55 45.82 26.90
CA PRO A 712 -3.74 46.66 27.08
C PRO A 712 -3.78 47.78 26.04
N LYS A 713 -4.98 48.06 25.49
CA LYS A 713 -5.18 49.14 24.49
C LYS A 713 -5.50 50.48 25.16
N GLU A 714 -4.70 51.49 24.85
CA GLU A 714 -4.96 52.88 25.22
C GLU A 714 -5.71 53.60 24.10
N LYS A 715 -6.75 54.38 24.45
CA LYS A 715 -7.55 55.14 23.48
C LYS A 715 -6.97 56.55 23.26
N PRO A 716 -7.00 57.07 22.01
CA PRO A 716 -6.63 58.45 21.72
C PRO A 716 -7.58 59.45 22.40
N LYS A 717 -7.09 60.67 22.64
CA LYS A 717 -7.85 61.77 23.25
C LYS A 717 -7.45 63.10 22.59
N VAL A 718 -8.45 63.93 22.30
CA VAL A 718 -8.26 65.29 21.78
C VAL A 718 -8.83 66.29 22.76
N THR A 719 -8.10 67.36 23.04
CA THR A 719 -8.53 68.47 23.89
C THR A 719 -8.11 69.80 23.28
N LYS A 720 -8.99 70.78 23.30
CA LYS A 720 -8.80 72.09 22.71
C LYS A 720 -8.94 73.18 23.77
N THR A 721 -8.16 74.23 23.64
CA THR A 721 -8.27 75.48 24.41
C THR A 721 -8.00 76.68 23.49
N VAL A 722 -8.19 77.90 23.99
CA VAL A 722 -7.80 79.13 23.32
C VAL A 722 -6.97 80.03 24.22
N SER A 723 -6.05 80.78 23.62
CA SER A 723 -5.25 81.81 24.28
C SER A 723 -5.44 83.15 23.57
N THR A 724 -5.89 84.16 24.29
CA THR A 724 -5.98 85.58 23.87
C THR A 724 -4.75 86.35 24.34
N GLN A 725 -4.72 87.68 24.26
CA GLN A 725 -3.62 88.46 24.86
C GLN A 725 -3.60 88.35 26.41
N ASN A 726 -4.78 88.24 27.03
CA ASN A 726 -4.94 88.29 28.50
C ASN A 726 -5.20 86.92 29.14
N GLU A 727 -5.73 85.96 28.38
CA GLU A 727 -6.12 84.63 28.88
C GLU A 727 -5.33 83.55 28.14
N LYS A 728 -4.91 82.49 28.84
CA LYS A 728 -4.14 81.38 28.26
C LYS A 728 -4.82 80.05 28.53
N GLU A 729 -4.91 79.23 27.48
CA GLU A 729 -5.44 77.86 27.52
C GLU A 729 -6.82 77.73 28.21
N VAL A 730 -7.71 78.69 27.97
CA VAL A 730 -9.09 78.69 28.48
C VAL A 730 -10.07 78.03 27.51
N GLU A 731 -11.23 77.57 27.99
CA GLU A 731 -12.32 77.10 27.12
C GLU A 731 -13.14 78.24 26.49
N LYS A 732 -13.05 79.45 27.07
CA LYS A 732 -13.74 80.67 26.60
C LYS A 732 -12.77 81.84 26.68
N GLY A 733 -12.32 82.34 25.53
CA GLY A 733 -11.44 83.51 25.44
C GLY A 733 -12.21 84.78 25.06
N THR A 734 -11.90 85.92 25.67
CA THR A 734 -12.56 87.21 25.41
C THR A 734 -11.61 88.19 24.72
N LEU A 735 -11.98 88.65 23.52
CA LEU A 735 -11.21 89.64 22.78
C LEU A 735 -11.56 91.07 23.25
N GLN A 736 -10.54 91.89 23.46
CA GLN A 736 -10.68 93.31 23.80
C GLN A 736 -10.85 94.17 22.55
N GLU A 737 -10.10 93.86 21.49
CA GLU A 737 -10.16 94.56 20.21
C GLU A 737 -10.50 93.61 19.07
N ARG A 738 -11.12 94.16 18.02
CA ARG A 738 -11.62 93.33 16.91
C ARG A 738 -10.49 92.70 16.09
N ASN A 739 -9.36 93.37 15.98
CA ASN A 739 -8.14 92.91 15.33
C ASN A 739 -7.20 92.13 16.27
N GLU A 740 -7.64 91.79 17.48
CA GLU A 740 -6.85 90.99 18.41
C GLU A 740 -6.55 89.61 17.83
N GLU A 741 -5.27 89.24 17.86
CA GLU A 741 -4.81 87.91 17.49
C GLU A 741 -4.92 86.96 18.70
N PHE A 742 -5.50 85.79 18.49
CA PHE A 742 -5.62 84.72 19.47
C PHE A 742 -5.11 83.39 18.88
N THR A 743 -4.92 82.37 19.71
CA THR A 743 -4.40 81.06 19.27
C THR A 743 -5.27 79.94 19.81
N TRP A 744 -5.82 79.10 18.92
CA TRP A 744 -6.39 77.81 19.30
C TRP A 744 -5.25 76.82 19.58
N ASN A 745 -5.27 76.15 20.73
CA ASN A 745 -4.30 75.10 21.07
C ASN A 745 -5.04 73.76 21.10
N VAL A 746 -4.76 72.89 20.14
CA VAL A 746 -5.36 71.56 20.04
C VAL A 746 -4.33 70.51 20.43
N ALA A 747 -4.48 69.93 21.61
CA ALA A 747 -3.65 68.83 22.07
C ALA A 747 -4.24 67.48 21.64
N TYR A 748 -3.42 66.72 20.91
CA TYR A 748 -3.65 65.38 20.39
C TYR A 748 -2.81 64.38 21.17
N GLN A 749 -3.45 63.57 22.00
CA GLN A 749 -2.85 62.44 22.69
C GLN A 749 -3.20 61.16 21.95
N PHE A 750 -2.19 60.44 21.49
CA PHE A 750 -2.34 59.20 20.74
C PHE A 750 -2.53 58.01 21.69
N GLY A 751 -3.37 57.06 21.29
CA GLY A 751 -3.41 55.73 21.92
C GLY A 751 -2.18 54.89 21.55
N ASN A 752 -2.17 53.60 21.88
CA ASN A 752 -1.08 52.69 21.49
C ASN A 752 -1.41 51.75 20.30
N ASP A 753 -2.65 51.75 19.84
CA ASP A 753 -3.10 50.98 18.66
C ASP A 753 -2.96 51.81 17.35
N THR A 754 -1.80 52.43 17.15
CA THR A 754 -1.55 53.33 15.99
C THR A 754 -0.92 52.63 14.80
N ALA A 755 -0.27 51.48 15.00
CA ALA A 755 0.65 50.90 14.02
C ALA A 755 0.00 50.52 12.67
N ASN A 756 -1.26 50.06 12.67
CA ASN A 756 -2.00 49.63 11.48
C ASN A 756 -2.66 50.76 10.69
N LEU A 757 -2.69 52.00 11.21
CA LEU A 757 -3.44 53.09 10.58
C LEU A 757 -2.94 53.36 9.15
N GLU A 758 -3.85 53.58 8.22
CA GLU A 758 -3.53 53.98 6.84
C GLU A 758 -3.17 55.46 6.77
N LYS A 759 -3.96 56.31 7.46
CA LYS A 759 -3.87 57.77 7.42
C LYS A 759 -4.18 58.38 8.79
N VAL A 760 -3.31 59.30 9.21
CA VAL A 760 -3.49 60.12 10.42
C VAL A 760 -3.54 61.59 10.03
N THR A 761 -4.69 62.24 10.24
CA THR A 761 -4.89 63.67 9.96
C THR A 761 -5.31 64.41 11.21
N LEU A 762 -4.61 65.49 11.53
CA LEU A 762 -5.02 66.50 12.51
C LEU A 762 -5.82 67.57 11.75
N GLN A 763 -7.04 67.90 12.17
CA GLN A 763 -7.85 68.91 11.47
C GLN A 763 -8.64 69.84 12.39
N ASP A 764 -8.95 71.03 11.87
CA ASP A 764 -9.66 72.11 12.55
C ASP A 764 -10.41 72.96 11.50
N ASP A 765 -11.72 73.07 11.62
CA ASP A 765 -12.58 73.76 10.65
C ASP A 765 -13.07 75.06 11.32
N LEU A 766 -12.50 76.20 10.92
CA LEU A 766 -12.79 77.50 11.54
C LEU A 766 -14.01 78.18 10.88
N GLU A 767 -14.72 79.00 11.65
CA GLU A 767 -15.82 79.82 11.14
C GLU A 767 -15.33 80.86 10.11
N ASP A 768 -16.12 81.14 9.07
CA ASP A 768 -15.80 82.04 7.94
C ASP A 768 -15.33 83.46 8.36
N ILE A 769 -15.80 83.92 9.52
CA ILE A 769 -15.47 85.22 10.11
C ILE A 769 -14.07 85.29 10.74
N LEU A 770 -13.28 84.21 10.66
CA LEU A 770 -11.92 84.11 11.18
C LEU A 770 -10.89 84.01 10.07
N ASP A 771 -9.78 84.73 10.20
CA ASP A 771 -8.59 84.57 9.36
C ASP A 771 -7.56 83.69 10.07
N ILE A 772 -6.88 82.83 9.30
CA ILE A 772 -5.79 81.98 9.77
C ILE A 772 -4.47 82.68 9.45
N LEU A 773 -3.66 82.92 10.47
CA LEU A 773 -2.42 83.71 10.39
C LEU A 773 -1.17 82.84 10.37
N ASP A 774 -1.16 81.78 11.18
CA ASP A 774 -0.03 80.86 11.36
C ASP A 774 -0.53 79.53 11.91
N VAL A 775 0.08 78.42 11.49
CA VAL A 775 -0.24 77.07 11.97
C VAL A 775 1.05 76.33 12.27
N LYS A 776 1.19 75.86 13.51
CA LYS A 776 2.37 75.11 13.98
C LYS A 776 1.95 73.85 14.70
N LEU A 777 2.66 72.75 14.44
CA LEU A 777 2.58 71.54 15.26
C LEU A 777 3.78 71.48 16.19
N LEU A 778 3.54 71.23 17.47
CA LEU A 778 4.55 71.09 18.52
C LEU A 778 4.52 69.67 19.06
N ASN A 779 5.68 69.11 19.39
CA ASN A 779 5.76 67.85 20.13
C ASN A 779 5.59 68.09 21.65
N GLU A 780 5.58 67.02 22.44
CA GLU A 780 5.48 67.07 23.91
C GLU A 780 6.57 67.93 24.59
N LYS A 781 7.74 68.11 23.97
CA LYS A 781 8.83 68.96 24.47
C LYS A 781 8.65 70.45 24.12
N GLY A 782 7.60 70.80 23.38
CA GLY A 782 7.38 72.16 22.84
C GLY A 782 8.23 72.49 21.61
N GLU A 783 8.88 71.50 20.99
CA GLU A 783 9.68 71.69 19.78
C GLU A 783 8.77 71.66 18.54
N VAL A 784 9.00 72.56 17.58
CA VAL A 784 8.22 72.61 16.34
C VAL A 784 8.51 71.39 15.48
N VAL A 785 7.47 70.62 15.17
CA VAL A 785 7.53 69.47 14.27
C VAL A 785 7.55 69.96 12.83
N LYS A 786 8.48 69.46 12.02
CA LYS A 786 8.58 69.81 10.61
C LYS A 786 7.48 69.09 9.80
N VAL A 787 6.33 69.75 9.68
CA VAL A 787 5.18 69.34 8.85
C VAL A 787 4.71 70.53 8.02
N THR A 788 4.03 70.27 6.90
CA THR A 788 3.42 71.30 6.05
C THR A 788 1.91 71.31 6.29
N PRO A 789 1.35 72.32 6.99
CA PRO A 789 -0.10 72.43 7.12
C PRO A 789 -0.74 72.81 5.78
N ASN A 790 -1.77 72.07 5.39
CA ASN A 790 -2.64 72.43 4.27
C ASN A 790 -3.80 73.28 4.81
N ILE A 791 -3.92 74.51 4.31
CA ILE A 791 -4.89 75.50 4.75
C ILE A 791 -5.77 75.85 3.56
N ASP A 792 -7.01 75.34 3.56
CA ASP A 792 -8.01 75.75 2.58
C ASP A 792 -8.57 77.12 2.98
N LYS A 793 -8.30 78.13 2.15
CA LYS A 793 -8.74 79.51 2.38
C LYS A 793 -10.23 79.73 2.10
N GLN A 794 -10.89 78.83 1.35
CA GLN A 794 -12.31 78.92 1.05
C GLN A 794 -13.15 78.29 2.17
N THR A 795 -12.76 77.10 2.64
CA THR A 795 -13.50 76.38 3.71
C THR A 795 -12.96 76.64 5.11
N LYS A 796 -11.92 77.49 5.25
CA LYS A 796 -11.21 77.81 6.50
C LYS A 796 -10.72 76.58 7.28
N LYS A 797 -10.52 75.46 6.55
CA LYS A 797 -10.08 74.17 7.08
C LYS A 797 -8.56 74.10 7.15
N VAL A 798 -8.05 73.80 8.34
CA VAL A 798 -6.65 73.44 8.59
C VAL A 798 -6.53 71.93 8.63
N THR A 799 -5.58 71.37 7.90
CA THR A 799 -5.25 69.93 7.94
C THR A 799 -3.74 69.72 8.02
N ILE A 800 -3.31 68.79 8.89
CA ILE A 800 -1.93 68.29 8.96
C ILE A 800 -2.00 66.77 8.88
N GLU A 801 -1.50 66.22 7.77
CA GLU A 801 -1.30 64.78 7.63
C GLU A 801 0.08 64.40 8.19
N LEU A 802 0.11 63.38 9.05
CA LEU A 802 1.37 62.85 9.59
C LEU A 802 1.90 61.75 8.66
N GLU A 803 3.22 61.69 8.48
CA GLU A 803 3.87 60.67 7.66
C GLU A 803 4.15 59.39 8.44
N LYS A 804 4.11 58.24 7.75
CA LYS A 804 4.54 56.95 8.30
C LYS A 804 6.06 56.92 8.48
N LYS A 805 6.55 56.35 9.58
CA LYS A 805 7.98 56.00 9.77
C LYS A 805 8.12 54.49 9.72
N ASP A 806 9.11 54.01 8.98
CA ASP A 806 9.34 52.58 8.74
C ASP A 806 8.08 51.84 8.28
N GLY A 807 7.25 52.50 7.47
CA GLY A 807 5.99 51.97 6.93
C GLY A 807 4.81 51.94 7.91
N SER A 808 4.92 52.47 9.13
CA SER A 808 3.86 52.46 10.15
C SER A 808 3.71 53.77 10.92
N TYR A 809 2.65 53.88 11.72
CA TYR A 809 2.49 54.92 12.73
C TYR A 809 2.79 54.43 14.16
N ALA A 810 3.50 53.31 14.33
CA ALA A 810 3.84 52.77 15.64
C ALA A 810 4.62 53.78 16.52
N TYR A 811 5.39 54.68 15.89
CA TYR A 811 6.11 55.74 16.58
C TYR A 811 5.21 56.79 17.25
N LEU A 812 3.93 56.90 16.86
CA LEU A 812 2.96 57.80 17.49
C LEU A 812 2.38 57.22 18.79
N ALA A 813 2.60 55.94 19.09
CA ALA A 813 1.96 55.25 20.20
C ALA A 813 2.25 55.95 21.55
N GLY A 814 1.20 56.41 22.22
CA GLY A 814 1.29 57.14 23.49
C GLY A 814 1.86 58.57 23.42
N LEU A 815 2.23 59.08 22.24
CA LEU A 815 2.79 60.42 22.10
C LEU A 815 1.72 61.52 22.22
N LYS A 816 2.18 62.72 22.59
CA LYS A 816 1.37 63.95 22.58
C LYS A 816 1.94 64.98 21.59
N TYR A 817 1.04 65.58 20.82
CA TYR A 817 1.32 66.72 19.95
C TYR A 817 0.33 67.85 20.23
N THR A 818 0.72 69.11 20.02
CA THR A 818 -0.17 70.26 20.13
C THR A 818 -0.14 71.08 18.86
N MET A 819 -1.27 71.27 18.19
CA MET A 819 -1.42 72.16 17.05
C MET A 819 -1.84 73.55 17.54
N HIS A 820 -1.06 74.57 17.22
CA HIS A 820 -1.38 75.98 17.46
C HIS A 820 -1.86 76.59 16.15
N ILE A 821 -3.11 77.07 16.12
CA ILE A 821 -3.68 77.84 15.01
C ILE A 821 -3.87 79.28 15.48
N LYS A 822 -3.00 80.17 15.01
CA LYS A 822 -3.09 81.60 15.28
C LYS A 822 -4.12 82.22 14.35
N SER A 823 -5.05 83.00 14.89
CA SER A 823 -6.21 83.52 14.19
C SER A 823 -6.59 84.92 14.67
N LYS A 824 -7.40 85.63 13.89
CA LYS A 824 -8.06 86.90 14.25
C LYS A 824 -9.43 86.96 13.58
N ILE A 825 -10.30 87.89 13.99
CA ILE A 825 -11.53 88.18 13.24
C ILE A 825 -11.17 88.80 11.89
N THR A 826 -11.82 88.33 10.83
CA THR A 826 -11.64 88.85 9.46
C THR A 826 -11.90 90.36 9.40
N GLU A 827 -11.05 91.06 8.67
CA GLU A 827 -11.19 92.51 8.47
C GLU A 827 -12.43 92.80 7.59
N GLY A 828 -13.17 93.88 7.88
CA GLY A 828 -14.38 94.22 7.14
C GLY A 828 -15.67 93.44 7.49
N THR A 829 -15.62 92.27 8.15
CA THR A 829 -16.80 91.58 8.75
C THR A 829 -17.81 92.56 9.39
N PRO A 830 -19.09 92.57 8.97
CA PRO A 830 -20.08 93.51 9.51
C PRO A 830 -20.45 93.24 10.99
N VAL A 831 -20.88 94.27 11.72
CA VAL A 831 -21.21 94.14 13.17
C VAL A 831 -22.44 93.26 13.40
N GLU A 832 -23.34 93.19 12.42
CA GLU A 832 -24.54 92.34 12.42
C GLU A 832 -24.18 90.85 12.32
N VAL A 833 -23.03 90.52 11.72
CA VAL A 833 -22.51 89.15 11.67
C VAL A 833 -21.88 88.78 13.00
N LEU A 834 -21.05 89.66 13.58
CA LEU A 834 -20.43 89.45 14.89
C LEU A 834 -21.47 89.33 16.01
N ALA A 835 -22.52 90.15 15.97
CA ALA A 835 -23.61 90.14 16.94
C ALA A 835 -24.35 88.79 17.03
N LYS A 836 -24.48 88.06 15.92
CA LYS A 836 -25.06 86.69 15.91
C LYS A 836 -24.22 85.71 16.73
N TYR A 837 -22.89 85.81 16.64
CA TYR A 837 -22.00 84.99 17.46
C TYR A 837 -22.03 85.42 18.92
N ILE A 838 -22.00 86.73 19.22
CA ILE A 838 -22.10 87.26 20.59
C ILE A 838 -23.40 86.80 21.27
N ALA A 839 -24.54 86.87 20.57
CA ALA A 839 -25.84 86.38 21.06
C ALA A 839 -25.85 84.87 21.36
N ASN A 840 -25.04 84.08 20.61
CA ASN A 840 -24.87 82.64 20.81
C ASN A 840 -23.72 82.29 21.79
N GLY A 841 -23.18 83.28 22.52
CA GLY A 841 -22.13 83.09 23.53
C GLY A 841 -20.69 83.14 23.01
N GLY A 842 -20.49 83.49 21.74
CA GLY A 842 -19.21 83.67 21.04
C GLY A 842 -19.06 82.77 19.79
N VAL A 843 -17.92 82.88 19.14
CA VAL A 843 -17.51 82.10 17.96
C VAL A 843 -17.06 80.71 18.42
N PRO A 844 -17.79 79.63 18.11
CA PRO A 844 -17.45 78.29 18.56
C PRO A 844 -16.34 77.68 17.70
N ASN A 845 -15.60 76.73 18.26
CA ASN A 845 -14.68 75.89 17.48
C ASN A 845 -14.48 74.50 18.13
N ILE A 846 -14.37 73.45 17.30
CA ILE A 846 -14.08 72.05 17.65
C ILE A 846 -12.99 71.56 16.67
N ALA A 847 -11.99 70.85 17.17
CA ALA A 847 -10.96 70.20 16.34
C ALA A 847 -11.14 68.69 16.32
N GLU A 848 -10.53 68.01 15.36
CA GLU A 848 -10.61 66.55 15.24
C GLU A 848 -9.26 65.90 14.98
N LEU A 849 -9.12 64.68 15.49
CA LEU A 849 -8.10 63.71 15.10
C LEU A 849 -8.78 62.65 14.24
N VAL A 850 -8.35 62.50 12.99
CA VAL A 850 -8.95 61.54 12.06
C VAL A 850 -7.99 60.38 11.85
N PHE A 851 -8.46 59.19 12.23
CA PHE A 851 -7.80 57.90 11.97
C PHE A 851 -8.62 57.17 10.91
N ASP A 852 -8.06 56.96 9.72
CA ASP A 852 -8.69 56.17 8.64
C ASP A 852 -10.15 56.61 8.34
N ASN A 853 -10.36 57.93 8.27
CA ASN A 853 -11.65 58.62 8.11
C ASN A 853 -12.62 58.56 9.31
N THR A 854 -12.18 58.04 10.48
CA THR A 854 -12.94 58.09 11.74
C THR A 854 -12.48 59.30 12.58
N PRO A 855 -13.33 60.33 12.78
CA PRO A 855 -12.99 61.50 13.57
C PRO A 855 -13.14 61.26 15.08
N ILE A 856 -12.22 61.84 15.84
CA ILE A 856 -12.26 61.93 17.31
C ILE A 856 -12.21 63.43 17.64
N SER A 857 -13.35 63.99 18.02
CA SER A 857 -13.51 65.43 18.23
C SER A 857 -13.03 65.90 19.61
N SER A 858 -12.60 67.16 19.69
CA SER A 858 -12.26 67.85 20.95
C SER A 858 -13.50 68.28 21.75
N ASN A 859 -13.29 68.78 22.97
CA ASN A 859 -14.25 69.69 23.61
C ASN A 859 -14.49 70.95 22.73
N LYS A 860 -15.67 71.56 22.91
CA LYS A 860 -16.05 72.82 22.24
C LYS A 860 -15.46 74.01 22.98
N VAL A 861 -14.68 74.82 22.28
CA VAL A 861 -14.06 76.05 22.78
C VAL A 861 -14.73 77.24 22.11
N VAL A 862 -14.71 78.41 22.74
CA VAL A 862 -15.38 79.62 22.22
C VAL A 862 -14.49 80.85 22.35
N VAL A 863 -14.56 81.75 21.35
CA VAL A 863 -13.95 83.10 21.40
C VAL A 863 -15.04 84.16 21.34
N ILE A 864 -15.07 85.08 22.29
CA ILE A 864 -16.08 86.14 22.39
C ILE A 864 -15.53 87.41 21.72
N PRO A 865 -16.14 87.88 20.61
CA PRO A 865 -15.77 89.15 19.98
C PRO A 865 -16.11 90.37 20.86
N PRO A 866 -15.51 91.54 20.63
CA PRO A 866 -15.89 92.76 21.33
C PRO A 866 -17.34 93.15 21.02
N SER A 867 -18.09 93.51 22.06
CA SER A 867 -19.51 93.90 21.98
C SER A 867 -19.69 95.34 21.48
N ILE A 868 -19.49 95.54 20.17
CA ILE A 868 -19.60 96.83 19.49
C ILE A 868 -20.63 96.83 18.34
N GLY A 869 -21.21 97.99 18.08
CA GLY A 869 -22.20 98.25 17.03
C GLY A 869 -22.05 99.63 16.39
N LYS A 870 -23.13 100.07 15.72
CA LYS A 870 -23.15 101.26 14.84
C LYS A 870 -24.48 102.01 14.94
N ILE A 871 -24.43 103.34 14.79
CA ILE A 871 -25.62 104.19 14.56
C ILE A 871 -25.51 104.79 13.15
N GLU A 872 -26.60 104.72 12.39
CA GLU A 872 -26.79 105.43 11.13
C GLU A 872 -27.99 106.38 11.23
N ILE A 873 -27.86 107.59 10.69
CA ILE A 873 -28.92 108.59 10.62
C ILE A 873 -29.24 108.85 9.15
N GLU A 874 -30.53 108.85 8.81
CA GLU A 874 -31.06 109.35 7.54
C GLU A 874 -31.96 110.57 7.81
N LYS A 875 -31.52 111.73 7.34
CA LYS A 875 -32.15 113.03 7.57
C LYS A 875 -33.02 113.44 6.39
N VAL A 876 -34.30 113.69 6.64
CA VAL A 876 -35.28 114.06 5.60
C VAL A 876 -36.15 115.25 6.01
N ASP A 877 -36.85 115.82 5.03
CA ASP A 877 -37.93 116.81 5.22
C ASP A 877 -39.19 116.11 5.78
N ALA A 878 -39.86 116.74 6.74
CA ALA A 878 -41.05 116.18 7.40
C ALA A 878 -42.33 116.18 6.54
N ALA A 879 -42.34 116.85 5.39
CA ALA A 879 -43.46 116.91 4.45
C ALA A 879 -43.20 116.11 3.16
N ASP A 880 -41.94 115.89 2.77
CA ASP A 880 -41.55 114.99 1.68
C ASP A 880 -40.24 114.24 2.00
N GLU A 881 -40.38 112.99 2.39
CA GLU A 881 -39.29 112.10 2.82
C GLU A 881 -38.25 111.82 1.70
N ASN A 882 -38.57 112.12 0.44
CA ASN A 882 -37.63 112.03 -0.67
C ASN A 882 -36.61 113.17 -0.67
N ILE A 883 -36.93 114.30 -0.04
CA ILE A 883 -36.02 115.44 0.14
C ILE A 883 -35.05 115.10 1.28
N LYS A 884 -33.84 114.67 0.89
CA LYS A 884 -32.76 114.37 1.82
C LYS A 884 -32.05 115.65 2.27
N LEU A 885 -31.72 115.74 3.56
CA LEU A 885 -31.22 116.97 4.16
C LEU A 885 -29.77 116.84 4.64
N GLN A 886 -28.88 117.43 3.85
CA GLN A 886 -27.46 117.56 4.15
C GLN A 886 -27.13 118.63 5.21
N HIS A 887 -25.95 118.52 5.82
CA HIS A 887 -25.39 119.44 6.81
C HIS A 887 -26.17 119.57 8.15
N ALA A 888 -27.02 118.59 8.49
CA ALA A 888 -27.47 118.44 9.88
C ALA A 888 -26.30 117.95 10.74
N GLU A 889 -26.02 118.61 11.87
CA GLU A 889 -24.99 118.18 12.81
C GLU A 889 -25.65 117.62 14.07
N PHE A 890 -25.24 116.40 14.47
CA PHE A 890 -25.67 115.73 15.69
C PHE A 890 -24.49 115.45 16.61
N GLN A 891 -24.74 115.52 17.91
CA GLN A 891 -23.86 114.96 18.95
C GLN A 891 -24.48 113.67 19.50
N VAL A 892 -23.66 112.64 19.67
CA VAL A 892 -24.05 111.37 20.27
C VAL A 892 -23.42 111.28 21.66
N PHE A 893 -24.25 111.09 22.68
CA PHE A 893 -23.85 110.93 24.07
C PHE A 893 -24.11 109.49 24.52
N ASN A 894 -23.25 108.92 25.36
CA ASN A 894 -23.52 107.66 26.05
C ASN A 894 -24.46 107.86 27.26
N GLN A 895 -24.86 106.76 27.91
CA GLN A 895 -25.65 106.76 29.14
C GLN A 895 -25.03 107.57 30.31
N GLU A 896 -23.72 107.83 30.30
CA GLU A 896 -23.02 108.64 31.31
C GLU A 896 -23.07 110.16 30.99
N GLY A 897 -23.71 110.56 29.89
CA GLY A 897 -23.75 111.93 29.40
C GLY A 897 -22.46 112.41 28.73
N LYS A 898 -21.51 111.50 28.45
CA LYS A 898 -20.26 111.81 27.75
C LYS A 898 -20.48 111.77 26.24
N GLU A 899 -20.01 112.79 25.54
CA GLU A 899 -20.00 112.82 24.08
C GLU A 899 -19.05 111.73 23.54
N VAL A 900 -19.58 110.81 22.73
CA VAL A 900 -18.86 109.68 22.12
C VAL A 900 -18.62 109.86 20.63
N GLY A 901 -19.28 110.83 19.99
CA GLY A 901 -19.02 111.17 18.60
C GLY A 901 -19.93 112.28 18.07
N LYS A 902 -19.57 112.78 16.88
CA LYS A 902 -20.38 113.72 16.10
C LYS A 902 -20.72 113.09 14.76
N LEU A 903 -21.90 113.44 14.26
CA LEU A 903 -22.44 113.00 12.99
C LEU A 903 -22.82 114.23 12.17
N ILE A 904 -22.41 114.28 10.90
CA ILE A 904 -22.80 115.34 9.97
C ILE A 904 -23.40 114.65 8.74
N THR A 905 -24.58 115.08 8.32
CA THR A 905 -25.26 114.44 7.18
C THR A 905 -24.67 114.88 5.84
N ASP A 906 -24.40 113.90 4.98
CA ASP A 906 -23.90 114.07 3.62
C ASP A 906 -24.97 114.60 2.66
N GLU A 907 -24.62 114.75 1.38
CA GLU A 907 -25.52 115.17 0.29
C GLU A 907 -26.78 114.28 0.15
N ASN A 908 -26.71 113.02 0.59
CA ASN A 908 -27.81 112.04 0.59
C ASN A 908 -28.60 112.05 1.91
N GLY A 909 -28.32 113.00 2.80
CA GLY A 909 -28.91 113.09 4.13
C GLY A 909 -28.40 112.05 5.13
N LYS A 910 -27.32 111.32 4.84
CA LYS A 910 -26.85 110.20 5.65
C LYS A 910 -25.64 110.54 6.51
N ALA A 911 -25.58 109.97 7.71
CA ALA A 911 -24.42 110.03 8.59
C ALA A 911 -24.26 108.70 9.35
N SER A 912 -23.04 108.30 9.71
CA SER A 912 -22.85 107.07 10.51
C SER A 912 -21.67 107.12 11.51
N LEU A 913 -21.86 106.48 12.66
CA LEU A 913 -20.91 106.43 13.79
C LEU A 913 -20.72 104.97 14.20
N GLU A 914 -19.51 104.47 14.03
CA GLU A 914 -19.14 103.06 14.23
C GLU A 914 -18.41 102.83 15.56
N LYS A 915 -18.16 101.55 15.89
CA LYS A 915 -17.38 101.10 17.05
C LYS A 915 -17.95 101.55 18.40
N LEU A 916 -19.27 101.72 18.48
CA LEU A 916 -19.97 102.07 19.71
C LEU A 916 -20.19 100.81 20.56
N PRO A 917 -19.73 100.74 21.82
CA PRO A 917 -20.06 99.64 22.72
C PRO A 917 -21.58 99.41 22.84
N PHE A 918 -22.01 98.17 23.10
CA PHE A 918 -23.42 97.90 23.42
C PHE A 918 -23.85 98.69 24.67
N GLY A 919 -25.03 99.31 24.60
CA GLY A 919 -25.52 100.25 25.62
C GLY A 919 -26.48 101.30 25.05
N LYS A 920 -26.88 102.22 25.92
CA LYS A 920 -27.83 103.31 25.61
C LYS A 920 -27.13 104.58 25.18
N TYR A 921 -27.68 105.24 24.17
CA TYR A 921 -27.17 106.47 23.58
C TYR A 921 -28.28 107.50 23.40
N THR A 922 -27.91 108.77 23.56
CA THR A 922 -28.77 109.93 23.38
C THR A 922 -28.20 110.78 22.25
N ILE A 923 -28.98 110.98 21.19
CA ILE A 923 -28.57 111.69 19.97
C ILE A 923 -29.29 113.03 19.95
N LYS A 924 -28.52 114.11 19.83
CA LYS A 924 -29.04 115.47 19.84
C LYS A 924 -28.65 116.20 18.57
N GLU A 925 -29.63 116.67 17.79
CA GLU A 925 -29.35 117.63 16.71
C GLU A 925 -28.88 118.95 17.36
N VAL A 926 -27.72 119.44 16.94
CA VAL A 926 -27.14 120.70 17.42
C VAL A 926 -27.17 121.79 16.34
N LYS A 927 -27.37 121.40 15.08
CA LYS A 927 -27.52 122.31 13.95
C LYS A 927 -28.45 121.71 12.91
N ALA A 928 -29.53 122.43 12.62
CA ALA A 928 -30.46 122.06 11.56
C ALA A 928 -29.86 122.35 10.16
N PRO A 929 -30.29 121.61 9.13
CA PRO A 929 -30.12 122.00 7.73
C PRO A 929 -30.63 123.42 7.43
N ASN A 930 -30.04 124.10 6.46
CA ASN A 930 -30.41 125.48 6.11
C ASN A 930 -31.90 125.58 5.70
N GLY A 931 -32.64 126.49 6.36
CA GLY A 931 -34.08 126.68 6.14
C GLY A 931 -34.99 125.78 6.97
N TYR A 932 -34.43 124.90 7.80
CA TYR A 932 -35.18 123.97 8.65
C TYR A 932 -35.11 124.36 10.14
N MET A 933 -36.13 123.96 10.89
CA MET A 933 -36.17 124.08 12.34
C MET A 933 -35.31 123.01 13.00
N LEU A 934 -34.61 123.36 14.07
CA LEU A 934 -33.81 122.44 14.88
C LEU A 934 -34.71 121.51 15.71
N LEU A 935 -34.45 120.21 15.64
CA LEU A 935 -35.07 119.21 16.49
C LEU A 935 -34.67 119.46 17.96
N ARG A 936 -35.64 119.79 18.81
CA ARG A 936 -35.38 120.17 20.21
C ARG A 936 -35.22 118.97 21.14
N ASP A 937 -36.00 117.92 20.89
CA ASP A 937 -36.05 116.73 21.72
C ASP A 937 -34.97 115.74 21.25
N PRO A 938 -34.14 115.20 22.17
CA PRO A 938 -33.12 114.22 21.81
C PRO A 938 -33.75 112.85 21.52
N ILE A 939 -33.06 112.06 20.70
CA ILE A 939 -33.48 110.70 20.32
C ILE A 939 -32.70 109.69 21.18
N GLU A 940 -33.40 108.83 21.90
CA GLU A 940 -32.80 107.74 22.67
C GLU A 940 -32.77 106.43 21.87
N VAL A 941 -31.64 105.73 21.88
CA VAL A 941 -31.47 104.43 21.22
C VAL A 941 -30.65 103.47 22.07
N GLU A 942 -30.83 102.16 21.87
CA GLU A 942 -30.10 101.11 22.56
C GLU A 942 -29.45 100.15 21.57
N ILE A 943 -28.13 100.06 21.59
CA ILE A 943 -27.35 99.13 20.76
C ILE A 943 -27.19 97.83 21.55
N THR A 944 -27.64 96.71 20.98
CA THR A 944 -27.59 95.38 21.60
C THR A 944 -27.13 94.32 20.59
N ALA A 945 -26.93 93.08 21.03
CA ALA A 945 -26.70 91.98 20.09
C ALA A 945 -27.90 91.69 19.16
N ALA A 946 -29.13 92.07 19.56
CA ALA A 946 -30.32 91.95 18.72
C ALA A 946 -30.48 93.13 17.75
N THR A 947 -29.96 94.31 18.12
CA THR A 947 -29.99 95.56 17.36
C THR A 947 -28.59 96.21 17.32
N PRO A 948 -27.60 95.57 16.65
CA PRO A 948 -26.21 96.04 16.65
C PRO A 948 -25.99 97.23 15.70
N MET A 949 -26.91 97.45 14.77
CA MET A 949 -26.97 98.62 13.90
C MET A 949 -28.33 99.29 14.10
N GLN A 950 -28.30 100.55 14.56
CA GLN A 950 -29.48 101.38 14.73
C GLN A 950 -29.60 102.35 13.56
N VAL A 951 -30.63 102.19 12.72
CA VAL A 951 -30.92 103.09 11.58
C VAL A 951 -32.05 104.03 11.97
N LEU A 952 -31.76 105.32 11.99
CA LEU A 952 -32.65 106.35 12.52
C LEU A 952 -33.03 107.34 11.44
N LYS A 953 -34.30 107.35 11.09
CA LYS A 953 -34.87 108.39 10.25
C LYS A 953 -35.19 109.61 11.11
N VAL A 954 -34.68 110.77 10.73
CA VAL A 954 -34.82 112.01 11.52
C VAL A 954 -35.35 113.13 10.64
N GLU A 955 -36.50 113.68 11.00
CA GLU A 955 -37.28 114.62 10.19
C GLU A 955 -37.18 116.05 10.75
N ASN A 956 -37.02 117.06 9.90
CA ASN A 956 -37.15 118.47 10.32
C ASN A 956 -38.25 119.17 9.52
N GLN A 957 -38.94 120.09 10.19
CA GLN A 957 -39.92 120.97 9.57
C GLN A 957 -39.26 122.20 8.96
N LYS A 958 -39.77 122.65 7.82
CA LYS A 958 -39.30 123.84 7.10
C LYS A 958 -39.79 125.13 7.79
N SER A 959 -38.91 126.11 7.94
CA SER A 959 -39.20 127.35 8.68
C SER A 959 -40.14 128.30 7.90
N ALA A 960 -41.09 128.93 8.60
CA ALA A 960 -42.22 129.67 7.99
C ALA A 960 -42.51 131.03 8.66
N TRP A 961 -41.50 131.90 8.81
CA TRP A 961 -41.64 133.24 9.41
C TRP A 961 -41.39 134.39 8.42
N GLU A 962 -42.39 135.25 8.22
CA GLU A 962 -42.27 136.61 7.67
C GLU A 962 -42.69 137.64 8.74
N ILE A 963 -42.11 138.85 8.73
CA ILE A 963 -42.24 139.83 9.84
C ILE A 963 -43.04 141.08 9.41
N PRO A 964 -44.13 141.46 10.11
CA PRO A 964 -44.84 142.73 9.89
C PRO A 964 -44.36 143.88 10.82
N ASN A 965 -44.25 145.09 10.26
CA ASN A 965 -43.96 146.33 11.00
C ASN A 965 -45.18 146.85 11.80
N THR A 966 -44.98 147.36 13.02
CA THR A 966 -46.05 148.06 13.77
C THR A 966 -45.60 149.32 14.53
N GLY A 967 -46.41 150.38 14.38
CA GLY A 967 -46.28 151.67 15.06
C GLY A 967 -46.89 152.79 14.19
N GLY A 968 -47.90 153.56 14.62
CA GLY A 968 -48.70 153.45 15.83
C GLY A 968 -49.89 154.43 15.81
N MET A 969 -50.82 154.29 16.78
CA MET A 969 -51.88 155.28 17.05
C MET A 969 -52.06 155.56 18.57
N GLY A 970 -51.52 154.71 19.44
CA GLY A 970 -51.61 154.86 20.91
C GLY A 970 -50.60 155.85 21.53
N THR A 971 -49.56 156.27 20.82
CA THR A 971 -48.52 157.17 21.35
C THR A 971 -49.03 158.58 21.66
N SER A 972 -50.04 159.08 20.93
CA SER A 972 -50.63 160.41 21.16
C SER A 972 -51.35 160.53 22.52
N MET A 973 -51.89 159.43 23.04
CA MET A 973 -52.60 159.43 24.34
C MET A 973 -51.67 159.60 25.53
N PHE A 974 -50.45 159.05 25.46
CA PHE A 974 -49.46 159.17 26.54
C PHE A 974 -48.92 160.60 26.69
N TYR A 975 -48.74 161.34 25.59
CA TYR A 975 -48.31 162.75 25.64
C TYR A 975 -49.37 163.66 26.28
N LEU A 976 -50.66 163.46 25.98
CA LEU A 976 -51.76 164.23 26.57
C LEU A 976 -51.88 164.02 28.09
N PHE A 977 -51.74 162.77 28.54
CA PHE A 977 -51.79 162.45 29.97
C PHE A 977 -50.58 163.05 30.73
N GLY A 978 -49.38 162.98 30.14
CA GLY A 978 -48.17 163.58 30.71
C GLY A 978 -48.23 165.11 30.83
N ALA A 979 -48.79 165.79 29.81
CA ALA A 979 -48.96 167.24 29.83
C ALA A 979 -49.92 167.71 30.93
N PHE A 980 -51.03 166.99 31.14
CA PHE A 980 -52.01 167.31 32.19
C PHE A 980 -51.40 167.22 33.60
N VAL A 981 -50.60 166.18 33.87
CA VAL A 981 -49.90 166.02 35.16
C VAL A 981 -48.91 167.15 35.42
N MET A 982 -48.13 167.59 34.42
CA MET A 982 -47.21 168.73 34.61
C MET A 982 -47.95 170.05 34.90
N ILE A 983 -49.06 170.33 34.22
CA ILE A 983 -49.86 171.55 34.49
C ILE A 983 -50.41 171.54 35.92
N LEU A 984 -50.89 170.38 36.41
CA LEU A 984 -51.41 170.24 37.77
C LEU A 984 -50.33 170.47 38.84
N VAL A 985 -49.12 169.96 38.61
CA VAL A 985 -47.96 170.15 39.50
C VAL A 985 -47.52 171.62 39.53
N VAL A 986 -47.46 172.29 38.38
CA VAL A 986 -47.12 173.73 38.29
C VAL A 986 -48.17 174.59 39.01
N PHE A 987 -49.46 174.29 38.86
CA PHE A 987 -50.54 175.01 39.54
C PHE A 987 -50.45 174.88 41.08
N LEU A 988 -50.13 173.69 41.59
CA LEU A 988 -49.93 173.46 43.03
C LEU A 988 -48.64 174.12 43.55
N PHE A 989 -47.58 174.17 42.73
CA PHE A 989 -46.30 174.80 43.09
C PHE A 989 -46.44 176.33 43.30
N PHE A 990 -47.17 177.02 42.42
CA PHE A 990 -47.38 178.47 42.56
C PHE A 990 -48.42 178.86 43.63
N ARG A 991 -49.40 177.99 43.94
CA ARG A 991 -50.43 178.30 44.96
C ARG A 991 -49.92 178.28 46.41
N LYS A 992 -48.77 177.65 46.71
CA LYS A 992 -48.25 177.54 48.09
C LYS A 992 -47.35 178.71 48.54
N ARG A 993 -47.06 179.69 47.67
CA ARG A 993 -46.15 180.80 48.00
C ARG A 993 -46.75 182.18 47.68
N ASN A 994 -47.73 182.60 48.49
CA ASN A 994 -47.84 183.98 49.01
C ASN A 994 -49.01 184.13 50.00
N SER A 995 -48.72 184.01 51.29
CA SER A 995 -49.47 184.62 52.41
C SER A 995 -48.55 184.68 53.64
N ASN A 996 -47.82 185.78 53.73
CA ASN A 996 -47.18 186.38 54.92
C ASN A 996 -46.07 185.59 55.65
N CYS A 997 -44.80 185.88 55.35
CA CYS A 997 -44.08 186.96 56.03
C CYS A 997 -42.95 187.52 55.15
#